data_AF-A0AAP6RH20-F1
#
_entry.id   AF-A0AAP6RH20-F1
#
_cell.length_a   1.000
_cell.length_b   1.000
_cell.length_c   1.000
_cell.angle_alpha   90.00
_cell.angle_beta   90.00
_cell.angle_gamma   90.00
#
_symmetry.space_group_name_H-M   'P 1'
#
loop_
_entity.id
_entity.type
_entity.pdbx_description
1 polymer ?
#
loop_
_entity_poly.entity_id
_entity_poly.type
_entity_poly.pdbx_seq_one_letter_code
_entity_poly.pdbx_strand_id
1 'polypeptide(L)'
;MLHKAEGFDRRKFTMAGILVAMGVVYGDIGTSPLYVMKAIVGDNGGLARVSESFILGSVSLIFWTLTILTTIKYVVIALNADNHGEGGIFSLYTLVRKKSKYLIIPAMIGGAALLADGVLTPAVTVTTAIEGLRGIPAFFERFGNDQTIIVVITLTIILILFSVQRFGTELVGKAFGPIMFLWFTFLGIIGLMNFSQDWTVIRALNPYYALQLLVSPENKLGLFILGNIFLATTGAEALYSDLGHVGKMNIRISWPYIKICLILNYLGQAAWLLTVKENPEMQALAEINPFFQMIPRGILVFGVVFATIAAVIASQALISGSYTLVSEAIKLKLLPRLKIIYPGSNIGQMYIPAVNLILWLACSAIVLAFRTSTHMEAAYGLSITITMLMTTILLLFYLLDKIPAWSAYLISLFFSAIEVVFFFSSAAKFFHGGYVAVGMAVFLLCIMIIWERGNEIKEATAEQVSLEKYVPQLKALKEDTSVPMYQTNVVFLTSDRVDGEINRNIIYSILDKQPKRANVYWFVNVQVTDEPFTQEYSVDMLGTDFIVQVQLYLGFHISQEVNVYLRQIVHDLMKTGRLPKQPQRYSLTPGREVGDFQFVLIQEELSNVSELKKWDRQIMQAKLAIKNLTTSPESWFGLEYSEVKYESVPLIIGPQRKTHLVERKNRS
;
A
#
# COMPACT_ATOMS: atom_id res chain seq x y z
N MET A 1 7.47 -31.71 -23.28
CA MET A 1 8.81 -31.28 -22.84
C MET A 1 8.68 -29.90 -22.26
N LEU A 2 8.72 -29.82 -20.92
CA LEU A 2 8.45 -28.64 -20.12
C LEU A 2 9.66 -27.70 -20.17
N HIS A 3 9.48 -26.52 -20.76
CA HIS A 3 10.47 -25.45 -20.64
C HIS A 3 10.25 -24.78 -19.28
N LYS A 4 11.14 -25.11 -18.34
CA LYS A 4 11.18 -24.59 -16.99
C LYS A 4 11.62 -23.13 -17.10
N ALA A 5 10.67 -22.19 -17.10
CA ALA A 5 10.99 -20.78 -16.95
C ALA A 5 11.73 -20.58 -15.63
N GLU A 6 12.90 -19.93 -15.69
CA GLU A 6 13.76 -19.61 -14.55
C GLU A 6 13.06 -18.60 -13.62
N GLY A 7 12.12 -19.08 -12.82
CA GLY A 7 11.74 -18.38 -11.60
C GLY A 7 12.92 -18.45 -10.63
N PHE A 8 13.43 -17.29 -10.19
CA PHE A 8 14.41 -17.20 -9.11
C PHE A 8 14.05 -18.19 -7.99
N ASP A 9 14.93 -19.14 -7.70
CA ASP A 9 14.75 -20.11 -6.62
C ASP A 9 14.72 -19.34 -5.28
N ARG A 10 13.50 -19.00 -4.81
CA ARG A 10 13.22 -18.13 -3.65
C ARG A 10 13.75 -18.69 -2.31
N ARG A 11 14.45 -19.83 -2.32
CA ARG A 11 15.06 -20.47 -1.14
C ARG A 11 16.59 -20.27 -1.05
N LYS A 12 17.26 -19.81 -2.10
CA LYS A 12 18.72 -19.61 -2.13
C LYS A 12 19.07 -18.13 -2.22
N PHE A 13 19.98 -17.68 -1.35
CA PHE A 13 20.50 -16.31 -1.43
C PHE A 13 21.34 -16.15 -2.70
N THR A 14 21.23 -14.99 -3.35
CA THR A 14 22.07 -14.63 -4.50
C THR A 14 22.66 -13.25 -4.24
N MET A 15 23.89 -13.00 -4.71
CA MET A 15 24.51 -11.67 -4.58
C MET A 15 23.65 -10.59 -5.26
N ALA A 16 22.99 -10.93 -6.37
CA ALA A 16 22.01 -10.07 -7.01
C ALA A 16 20.81 -9.78 -6.10
N GLY A 17 20.25 -10.80 -5.43
CA GLY A 17 19.14 -10.65 -4.49
C GLY A 17 19.49 -9.78 -3.27
N ILE A 18 20.73 -9.86 -2.77
CA ILE A 18 21.24 -8.99 -1.71
C ILE A 18 21.30 -7.52 -2.17
N LEU A 19 21.81 -7.27 -3.37
CA LEU A 19 21.83 -5.90 -3.92
C LEU A 19 20.41 -5.37 -4.14
N VAL A 20 19.50 -6.18 -4.66
CA VAL A 20 18.09 -5.79 -4.81
C VAL A 20 17.47 -5.46 -3.45
N ALA A 21 17.76 -6.24 -2.40
CA ALA A 21 17.36 -5.93 -1.03
C ALA A 21 17.85 -4.54 -0.59
N MET A 22 19.11 -4.22 -0.90
CA MET A 22 19.68 -2.92 -0.57
C MET A 22 19.01 -1.75 -1.27
N GLY A 23 18.63 -1.93 -2.53
CA GLY A 23 17.96 -0.90 -3.31
C GLY A 23 16.51 -0.66 -2.91
N VAL A 24 15.77 -1.73 -2.62
CA VAL A 24 14.31 -1.68 -2.44
C VAL A 24 13.93 -1.55 -0.96
N VAL A 25 14.58 -2.28 -0.06
CA VAL A 25 14.07 -2.47 1.31
C VAL A 25 14.67 -1.46 2.29
N TYR A 26 15.96 -1.13 2.15
CA TYR A 26 16.67 -0.30 3.12
C TYR A 26 16.73 1.18 2.77
N GLY A 27 16.10 1.63 1.68
CA GLY A 27 16.10 3.03 1.28
C GLY A 27 15.65 3.96 2.41
N ASP A 28 14.47 3.70 2.97
CA ASP A 28 13.85 4.53 4.01
C ASP A 28 14.74 4.63 5.28
N ILE A 29 15.07 3.47 5.87
CA ILE A 29 15.95 3.41 7.06
C ILE A 29 17.37 3.92 6.81
N GLY A 30 17.83 3.88 5.56
CA GLY A 30 19.12 4.39 5.13
C GLY A 30 19.18 5.91 5.05
N THR A 31 18.04 6.59 5.02
CA THR A 31 17.96 8.06 5.01
C THR A 31 17.71 8.66 6.39
N SER A 32 17.33 7.86 7.39
CA SER A 32 17.14 8.31 8.78
C SER A 32 18.32 9.10 9.38
N PRO A 33 19.60 8.74 9.12
CA PRO A 33 20.72 9.51 9.65
C PRO A 33 20.77 10.99 9.22
N LEU A 34 20.06 11.36 8.15
CA LEU A 34 19.97 12.74 7.65
C LEU A 34 19.21 13.67 8.60
N TYR A 35 18.24 13.15 9.36
CA TYR A 35 17.33 13.95 10.19
C TYR A 35 17.28 13.56 11.68
N VAL A 36 17.59 12.30 12.06
CA VAL A 36 17.41 11.84 13.45
C VAL A 36 18.20 12.67 14.46
N MET A 37 19.52 12.83 14.27
CA MET A 37 20.33 13.60 15.22
C MET A 37 20.05 15.10 15.14
N LYS A 38 19.65 15.61 13.95
CA LYS A 38 19.17 16.99 13.77
C LYS A 38 17.96 17.23 14.68
N ALA A 39 16.97 16.34 14.66
CA ALA A 39 15.78 16.42 15.50
C ALA A 39 16.09 16.34 17.00
N ILE A 40 16.96 15.39 17.40
CA ILE A 40 17.37 15.20 18.80
C ILE A 40 18.05 16.45 19.37
N VAL A 41 18.99 17.04 18.64
CA VAL A 41 19.73 18.23 19.08
C VAL A 41 18.84 19.48 19.02
N GLY A 42 18.06 19.64 17.95
CA GLY A 42 17.16 20.78 17.75
C GLY A 42 16.11 20.89 18.86
N ASP A 43 15.38 19.82 19.13
CA ASP A 43 14.29 19.83 20.12
C ASP A 43 14.78 19.92 21.56
N ASN A 44 16.03 19.55 21.85
CA ASN A 44 16.64 19.78 23.18
C ASN A 44 17.09 21.24 23.38
N GLY A 45 16.89 22.10 22.37
CA GLY A 45 17.20 23.53 22.41
C GLY A 45 18.55 23.90 21.82
N GLY A 46 19.06 23.10 20.87
CA GLY A 46 20.28 23.38 20.11
C GLY A 46 21.58 22.92 20.79
N LEU A 47 22.70 23.11 20.07
CA LEU A 47 24.01 22.59 20.47
C LEU A 47 24.48 23.09 21.84
N ALA A 48 24.17 24.34 22.20
CA ALA A 48 24.57 24.96 23.46
C ALA A 48 24.00 24.27 24.73
N ARG A 49 22.99 23.40 24.58
CA ARG A 49 22.30 22.72 25.67
C ARG A 49 22.56 21.22 25.71
N VAL A 50 23.43 20.74 24.84
CA VAL A 50 23.74 19.32 24.71
C VAL A 50 25.02 19.00 25.50
N SER A 51 24.91 18.08 26.45
CA SER A 51 26.03 17.54 27.23
C SER A 51 26.59 16.26 26.59
N GLU A 52 27.75 15.80 27.09
CA GLU A 52 28.31 14.52 26.68
C GLU A 52 27.39 13.34 27.02
N SER A 53 26.85 13.31 28.25
CA SER A 53 25.89 12.30 28.69
C SER A 53 24.62 12.29 27.85
N PHE A 54 24.16 13.46 27.40
CA PHE A 54 23.03 13.57 26.47
C PHE A 54 23.33 12.93 25.11
N ILE A 55 24.51 13.20 24.53
CA ILE A 55 24.93 12.64 23.24
C ILE A 55 25.07 11.12 23.33
N LEU A 56 25.80 10.63 24.34
CA LEU A 56 26.03 9.19 24.53
C LEU A 56 24.71 8.44 24.79
N GLY A 57 23.84 9.01 25.61
CA GLY A 57 22.53 8.44 25.88
C GLY A 57 21.62 8.42 24.64
N SER A 58 21.69 9.44 23.79
CA SER A 58 20.88 9.53 22.57
C SER A 58 21.29 8.45 21.57
N VAL A 59 22.60 8.28 21.35
CA VAL A 59 23.10 7.20 20.48
C VAL A 59 22.82 5.82 21.08
N SER A 60 22.89 5.67 22.40
CA SER A 60 22.51 4.44 23.09
C SER A 60 21.05 4.08 22.84
N LEU A 61 20.14 5.05 22.97
CA LEU A 61 18.72 4.87 22.66
C LEU A 61 18.50 4.49 21.19
N ILE A 62 19.20 5.13 20.24
CA ILE A 62 19.12 4.76 18.81
C ILE A 62 19.58 3.31 18.59
N PHE A 63 20.73 2.93 19.13
CA PHE A 63 21.30 1.58 18.98
C PHE A 63 20.35 0.51 19.50
N TRP A 64 19.82 0.69 20.70
CA TRP A 64 18.91 -0.28 21.31
C TRP A 64 17.54 -0.29 20.65
N THR A 65 17.04 0.84 20.16
CA THR A 65 15.78 0.89 19.40
C THR A 65 15.90 0.12 18.07
N LEU A 66 16.98 0.35 17.30
CA LEU A 66 17.29 -0.42 16.08
C LEU A 66 17.50 -1.92 16.34
N THR A 67 18.06 -2.26 17.50
CA THR A 67 18.27 -3.65 17.90
C THR A 67 16.95 -4.32 18.28
N ILE A 68 16.15 -3.71 19.15
CA ILE A 68 14.93 -4.33 19.66
C ILE A 68 13.83 -4.34 18.60
N LEU A 69 13.53 -3.20 17.99
CA LEU A 69 12.45 -3.11 16.99
C LEU A 69 12.91 -3.69 15.65
N THR A 70 13.89 -3.09 14.99
CA THR A 70 14.21 -3.50 13.61
C THR A 70 14.85 -4.89 13.57
N THR A 71 15.82 -5.19 14.44
CA THR A 71 16.50 -6.51 14.40
C THR A 71 15.63 -7.62 14.98
N ILE A 72 15.16 -7.49 16.23
CA ILE A 72 14.46 -8.59 16.91
C ILE A 72 13.01 -8.69 16.43
N LYS A 73 12.19 -7.62 16.54
CA LYS A 73 10.77 -7.68 16.14
C LYS A 73 10.63 -7.95 14.64
N TYR A 74 11.28 -7.16 13.79
CA TYR A 74 11.03 -7.25 12.34
C TYR A 74 11.85 -8.35 11.65
N VAL A 75 13.18 -8.27 11.69
CA VAL A 75 14.05 -9.19 10.93
C VAL A 75 14.01 -10.63 11.47
N VAL A 76 13.99 -10.81 12.79
CA VAL A 76 13.97 -12.14 13.40
C VAL A 76 12.55 -12.72 13.47
N ILE A 77 11.56 -11.95 13.93
CA ILE A 77 10.20 -12.47 14.18
C ILE A 77 9.26 -12.24 12.98
N ALA A 78 8.97 -10.98 12.62
CA ALA A 78 7.94 -10.64 11.64
C ALA A 78 8.20 -11.22 10.25
N LEU A 79 9.46 -11.26 9.78
CA LEU A 79 9.82 -11.89 8.49
C LEU A 79 9.45 -13.38 8.37
N ASN A 80 9.12 -14.08 9.47
CA ASN A 80 8.60 -15.44 9.41
C ASN A 80 7.08 -15.50 9.15
N ALA A 81 6.38 -14.39 9.35
CA ALA A 81 4.94 -14.29 9.17
C ALA A 81 4.58 -13.93 7.72
N ASP A 82 5.16 -14.65 6.77
CA ASP A 82 4.92 -14.45 5.34
C ASP A 82 3.70 -15.25 4.83
N ASN A 83 2.92 -14.66 3.94
CA ASN A 83 1.79 -15.28 3.25
C ASN A 83 2.16 -15.52 1.78
N HIS A 84 2.51 -16.76 1.43
CA HIS A 84 2.99 -17.11 0.08
C HIS A 84 4.20 -16.27 -0.38
N GLY A 85 5.06 -15.85 0.57
CA GLY A 85 6.21 -14.99 0.33
C GLY A 85 5.93 -13.49 0.44
N GLU A 86 4.67 -13.06 0.54
CA GLU A 86 4.30 -11.66 0.77
C GLU A 86 4.29 -11.32 2.27
N GLY A 87 4.71 -10.10 2.62
CA GLY A 87 4.74 -9.60 3.99
C GLY A 87 3.90 -8.33 4.16
N GLY A 88 4.02 -7.68 5.32
CA GLY A 88 3.25 -6.47 5.63
C GLY A 88 1.92 -6.74 6.35
N ILE A 89 1.25 -5.66 6.73
CA ILE A 89 0.09 -5.72 7.64
C ILE A 89 -1.12 -6.46 7.06
N PHE A 90 -1.44 -6.28 5.78
CA PHE A 90 -2.56 -6.97 5.13
C PHE A 90 -2.26 -8.44 4.83
N SER A 91 -1.02 -8.77 4.49
CA SER A 91 -0.56 -10.16 4.38
C SER A 91 -0.65 -10.88 5.71
N LEU A 92 -0.21 -10.23 6.80
CA LEU A 92 -0.32 -10.74 8.16
C LEU A 92 -1.78 -10.95 8.56
N TYR A 93 -2.65 -9.95 8.32
CA TYR A 93 -4.08 -10.08 8.57
C TYR A 93 -4.67 -11.28 7.82
N THR A 94 -4.30 -11.50 6.55
CA THR A 94 -4.80 -12.63 5.76
C THR A 94 -4.47 -13.99 6.39
N LEU A 95 -3.32 -14.11 7.06
CA LEU A 95 -2.94 -15.32 7.82
C LEU A 95 -3.80 -15.52 9.07
N VAL A 96 -4.10 -14.43 9.80
CA VAL A 96 -4.76 -14.51 11.11
C VAL A 96 -6.27 -14.24 11.09
N ARG A 97 -6.85 -13.81 9.97
CA ARG A 97 -8.26 -13.37 9.84
C ARG A 97 -9.29 -14.40 10.33
N LYS A 98 -8.96 -15.69 10.28
CA LYS A 98 -9.84 -16.79 10.74
C LYS A 98 -9.94 -16.87 12.26
N LYS A 99 -9.02 -16.24 13.01
CA LYS A 99 -8.98 -16.28 14.48
C LYS A 99 -10.03 -15.39 15.13
N SER A 100 -10.26 -14.21 14.56
CA SER A 100 -11.25 -13.27 15.06
C SER A 100 -11.64 -12.28 13.97
N LYS A 101 -12.94 -12.01 13.86
CA LYS A 101 -13.50 -11.03 12.93
C LYS A 101 -12.99 -9.61 13.23
N TYR A 102 -12.66 -9.32 14.49
CA TYR A 102 -12.21 -7.99 14.91
C TYR A 102 -10.77 -7.64 14.49
N LEU A 103 -9.99 -8.60 13.96
CA LEU A 103 -8.61 -8.35 13.50
C LEU A 103 -8.53 -7.49 12.24
N ILE A 104 -9.65 -7.27 11.57
CA ILE A 104 -9.75 -6.33 10.45
C ILE A 104 -9.55 -4.88 10.91
N ILE A 105 -9.94 -4.55 12.14
CA ILE A 105 -9.80 -3.20 12.71
C ILE A 105 -8.33 -2.79 12.83
N PRO A 106 -7.45 -3.53 13.53
CA PRO A 106 -6.03 -3.19 13.56
C PRO A 106 -5.39 -3.23 12.16
N ALA A 107 -5.81 -4.16 11.28
CA ALA A 107 -5.31 -4.21 9.91
C ALA A 107 -5.63 -2.94 9.11
N MET A 108 -6.87 -2.43 9.19
CA MET A 108 -7.27 -1.17 8.55
C MET A 108 -6.55 0.03 9.15
N ILE A 109 -6.45 0.11 10.48
CA ILE A 109 -5.78 1.23 11.18
C ILE A 109 -4.31 1.29 10.76
N GLY A 110 -3.59 0.17 10.83
CA GLY A 110 -2.17 0.16 10.47
C GLY A 110 -1.94 0.27 8.97
N GLY A 111 -2.82 -0.29 8.13
CA GLY A 111 -2.76 -0.09 6.67
C GLY A 111 -2.96 1.36 6.26
N ALA A 112 -3.91 2.05 6.89
CA ALA A 112 -4.15 3.49 6.66
C ALA A 112 -2.98 4.35 7.16
N ALA A 113 -2.42 4.04 8.34
CA ALA A 113 -1.28 4.74 8.88
C ALA A 113 0.01 4.52 8.06
N LEU A 114 0.21 3.32 7.50
CA LEU A 114 1.31 3.02 6.58
C LEU A 114 1.16 3.73 5.22
N LEU A 115 -0.07 3.88 4.71
CA LEU A 115 -0.31 4.69 3.51
C LEU A 115 -0.09 6.19 3.75
N ALA A 116 -0.46 6.68 4.93
CA ALA A 116 -0.17 8.06 5.32
C ALA A 116 1.35 8.30 5.40
N ASP A 117 2.11 7.30 5.85
CA ASP A 117 3.57 7.32 5.83
C ASP A 117 4.13 7.40 4.41
N GLY A 118 3.52 6.66 3.47
CA GLY A 118 3.78 6.72 2.03
C GLY A 118 3.80 8.13 1.41
N VAL A 119 3.06 9.06 2.01
CA VAL A 119 2.99 10.47 1.59
C VAL A 119 4.09 11.32 2.25
N LEU A 120 4.42 11.02 3.51
CA LEU A 120 5.33 11.83 4.34
C LEU A 120 6.80 11.57 4.02
N THR A 121 7.21 10.34 3.75
CA THR A 121 8.62 10.00 3.53
C THR A 121 9.25 10.77 2.36
N PRO A 122 8.64 10.88 1.16
CA PRO A 122 9.25 11.65 0.08
C PRO A 122 9.33 13.15 0.41
N ALA A 123 8.37 13.67 1.19
CA ALA A 123 8.39 15.07 1.61
C ALA A 123 9.54 15.34 2.60
N VAL A 124 9.70 14.49 3.61
CA VAL A 124 10.74 14.64 4.64
C VAL A 124 12.12 14.36 4.06
N THR A 125 12.34 13.17 3.50
CA THR A 125 13.68 12.69 3.12
C THR A 125 14.31 13.54 2.00
N VAL A 126 13.54 13.90 0.97
CA VAL A 126 14.03 14.74 -0.13
C VAL A 126 14.29 16.16 0.35
N THR A 127 13.41 16.74 1.18
CA THR A 127 13.64 18.07 1.75
C THR A 127 14.90 18.11 2.61
N THR A 128 15.09 17.14 3.52
CA THR A 128 16.29 17.06 4.35
C THR A 128 17.56 16.91 3.52
N ALA A 129 17.53 16.10 2.45
CA ALA A 129 18.68 15.95 1.57
C ALA A 129 19.07 17.27 0.88
N ILE A 130 18.07 18.03 0.39
CA ILE A 130 18.29 19.31 -0.30
C ILE A 130 18.65 20.44 0.67
N GLU A 131 18.17 20.42 1.91
CA GLU A 131 18.60 21.35 2.96
C GLU A 131 20.12 21.31 3.21
N GLY A 132 20.78 20.18 2.91
CA GLY A 132 22.23 20.05 2.92
C GLY A 132 22.96 21.06 2.02
N LEU A 133 22.31 21.59 0.98
CA LEU A 133 22.86 22.64 0.11
C LEU A 133 23.25 23.91 0.89
N ARG A 134 22.60 24.18 2.03
CA ARG A 134 22.93 25.34 2.89
C ARG A 134 24.36 25.30 3.44
N GLY A 135 24.94 24.10 3.57
CA GLY A 135 26.32 23.93 4.01
C GLY A 135 27.36 24.26 2.94
N ILE A 136 26.95 24.48 1.68
CA ILE A 136 27.87 24.70 0.55
C ILE A 136 28.09 26.21 0.36
N PRO A 137 29.34 26.72 0.50
CA PRO A 137 29.62 28.16 0.41
C PRO A 137 29.13 28.80 -0.90
N ALA A 138 29.37 28.16 -2.05
CA ALA A 138 28.93 28.67 -3.35
C ALA A 138 27.40 28.78 -3.49
N PHE A 139 26.65 27.90 -2.83
CA PHE A 139 25.19 27.98 -2.80
C PHE A 139 24.73 29.10 -1.87
N PHE A 140 25.32 29.16 -0.66
CA PHE A 140 25.01 30.17 0.35
C PHE A 140 25.30 31.60 -0.16
N GLU A 141 26.39 31.82 -0.89
CA GLU A 141 26.71 33.12 -1.47
C GLU A 141 25.73 33.56 -2.56
N ARG A 142 25.19 32.60 -3.34
CA ARG A 142 24.31 32.88 -4.47
C ARG A 142 22.84 33.04 -4.06
N PHE A 143 22.41 32.26 -3.09
CA PHE A 143 21.00 32.05 -2.74
C PHE A 143 20.70 32.26 -1.25
N GLY A 144 21.72 32.44 -0.41
CA GLY A 144 21.56 32.62 1.03
C GLY A 144 20.88 31.42 1.71
N ASN A 145 20.06 31.72 2.71
CA ASN A 145 19.22 30.77 3.42
C ASN A 145 17.77 30.71 2.86
N ASP A 146 17.55 31.09 1.59
CA ASP A 146 16.21 31.18 1.02
C ASP A 146 15.50 29.81 1.00
N GLN A 147 14.52 29.65 1.91
CA GLN A 147 13.70 28.44 2.01
C GLN A 147 12.90 28.18 0.74
N THR A 148 12.54 29.23 -0.01
CA THR A 148 11.73 29.12 -1.22
C THR A 148 12.46 28.32 -2.29
N ILE A 149 13.77 28.52 -2.42
CA ILE A 149 14.59 27.82 -3.41
C ILE A 149 14.70 26.33 -3.07
N ILE A 150 14.89 26.00 -1.79
CA ILE A 150 14.89 24.60 -1.33
C ILE A 150 13.54 23.94 -1.67
N VAL A 151 12.42 24.60 -1.34
CA VAL A 151 11.07 24.11 -1.64
C VAL A 151 10.88 23.88 -3.16
N VAL A 152 11.31 24.81 -4.01
CA VAL A 152 11.21 24.69 -5.48
C VAL A 152 12.04 23.50 -6.01
N ILE A 153 13.27 23.33 -5.53
CA ILE A 153 14.12 22.20 -5.92
C ILE A 153 13.47 20.88 -5.48
N THR A 154 13.01 20.79 -4.23
CA THR A 154 12.32 19.62 -3.69
C THR A 154 11.08 19.27 -4.52
N LEU A 155 10.20 20.24 -4.81
CA LEU A 155 9.00 20.01 -5.62
C LEU A 155 9.32 19.58 -7.04
N THR A 156 10.41 20.09 -7.62
CA THR A 156 10.89 19.68 -8.95
C THR A 156 11.33 18.21 -8.92
N ILE A 157 12.09 17.80 -7.91
CA ILE A 157 12.52 16.41 -7.73
C ILE A 157 11.32 15.49 -7.53
N ILE A 158 10.37 15.87 -6.66
CA ILE A 158 9.12 15.13 -6.42
C ILE A 158 8.30 15.01 -7.71
N LEU A 159 8.16 16.07 -8.50
CA LEU A 159 7.45 16.02 -9.78
C LEU A 159 8.09 15.01 -10.75
N ILE A 160 9.41 15.04 -10.89
CA ILE A 160 10.15 14.10 -11.73
C ILE A 160 9.97 12.67 -11.20
N LEU A 161 10.10 12.48 -9.88
CA LEU A 161 9.92 11.20 -9.19
C LEU A 161 8.58 10.55 -9.52
N PHE A 162 7.48 11.29 -9.36
CA PHE A 162 6.11 10.80 -9.58
C PHE A 162 5.76 10.67 -11.08
N SER A 163 6.42 11.43 -11.96
CA SER A 163 6.22 11.35 -13.41
C SER A 163 6.86 10.09 -14.02
N VAL A 164 7.99 9.64 -13.46
CA VAL A 164 8.73 8.47 -13.96
C VAL A 164 8.06 7.14 -13.59
N GLN A 165 7.20 7.11 -12.56
CA GLN A 165 6.55 5.88 -12.05
C GLN A 165 5.86 5.04 -13.12
N ARG A 166 5.25 5.67 -14.13
CA ARG A 166 4.50 5.00 -15.20
C ARG A 166 5.34 4.06 -16.07
N PHE A 167 6.66 4.28 -16.12
CA PHE A 167 7.58 3.51 -16.98
C PHE A 167 8.04 2.20 -16.32
N GLY A 168 7.59 1.92 -15.09
CA GLY A 168 8.02 0.76 -14.32
C GLY A 168 9.41 0.95 -13.72
N THR A 169 9.69 0.16 -12.69
CA THR A 169 10.94 0.19 -11.92
C THR A 169 11.99 -0.78 -12.46
N GLU A 170 11.74 -1.49 -13.57
CA GLU A 170 12.62 -2.58 -14.04
C GLU A 170 14.01 -2.10 -14.50
N LEU A 171 14.06 -1.00 -15.25
CA LEU A 171 15.32 -0.40 -15.75
C LEU A 171 16.11 0.30 -14.65
N VAL A 172 15.41 0.91 -13.67
CA VAL A 172 16.04 1.71 -12.61
C VAL A 172 16.40 0.85 -11.38
N GLY A 173 15.59 -0.17 -11.07
CA GLY A 173 15.73 -1.05 -9.91
C GLY A 173 17.02 -1.88 -9.91
N LYS A 174 17.56 -2.22 -11.09
CA LYS A 174 18.88 -2.87 -11.20
C LYS A 174 20.02 -1.96 -10.72
N ALA A 175 19.89 -0.64 -10.88
CA ALA A 175 20.88 0.33 -10.42
C ALA A 175 20.71 0.71 -8.94
N PHE A 176 19.50 0.62 -8.37
CA PHE A 176 19.24 0.99 -6.98
C PHE A 176 20.08 0.20 -5.99
N GLY A 177 20.24 -1.10 -6.19
CA GLY A 177 21.01 -1.94 -5.29
C GLY A 177 22.47 -1.50 -5.12
N PRO A 178 23.25 -1.42 -6.21
CA PRO A 178 24.62 -0.90 -6.17
C PRO A 178 24.72 0.53 -5.60
N ILE A 179 23.81 1.43 -5.96
CA ILE A 179 23.82 2.81 -5.46
C ILE A 179 23.59 2.85 -3.95
N MET A 180 22.63 2.08 -3.44
CA MET A 180 22.36 2.01 -1.99
C MET A 180 23.48 1.31 -1.23
N PHE A 181 24.11 0.27 -1.79
CA PHE A 181 25.32 -0.32 -1.20
C PHE A 181 26.44 0.73 -1.04
N LEU A 182 26.68 1.53 -2.08
CA LEU A 182 27.64 2.63 -2.03
C LEU A 182 27.22 3.70 -1.01
N TRP A 183 25.91 3.97 -0.87
CA TRP A 183 25.39 4.92 0.11
C TRP A 183 25.64 4.44 1.54
N PHE A 184 25.32 3.19 1.87
CA PHE A 184 25.63 2.61 3.19
C PHE A 184 27.13 2.55 3.46
N THR A 185 27.93 2.24 2.44
CA THR A 185 29.40 2.30 2.55
C THR A 185 29.86 3.73 2.86
N PHE A 186 29.30 4.74 2.17
CA PHE A 186 29.59 6.14 2.42
C PHE A 186 29.20 6.56 3.85
N LEU A 187 28.01 6.20 4.32
CA LEU A 187 27.57 6.42 5.70
C LEU A 187 28.56 5.82 6.71
N GLY A 188 28.98 4.57 6.47
CA GLY A 188 29.93 3.85 7.31
C GLY A 188 31.32 4.49 7.32
N ILE A 189 31.83 4.91 6.16
CA ILE A 189 33.15 5.56 6.03
C ILE A 189 33.15 6.93 6.72
N ILE A 190 32.18 7.80 6.43
CA ILE A 190 32.10 9.14 7.06
C ILE A 190 31.90 9.00 8.58
N GLY A 191 31.08 8.02 8.99
CA GLY A 191 30.88 7.67 10.39
C GLY A 191 32.19 7.24 11.06
N LEU A 192 32.91 6.29 10.44
CA LEU A 192 34.19 5.78 10.93
C LEU A 192 35.28 6.85 11.00
N MET A 193 35.37 7.73 10.00
CA MET A 193 36.34 8.83 9.97
C MET A 193 36.17 9.75 11.19
N ASN A 194 34.94 10.15 11.51
CA ASN A 194 34.67 11.00 12.67
C ASN A 194 34.74 10.22 13.99
N PHE A 195 34.23 8.99 14.02
CA PHE A 195 34.30 8.12 15.19
C PHE A 195 35.75 7.85 15.62
N SER A 196 36.68 7.72 14.68
CA SER A 196 38.11 7.47 14.98
C SER A 196 38.78 8.60 15.77
N GLN A 197 38.19 9.80 15.80
CA GLN A 197 38.68 10.94 16.56
C GLN A 197 38.39 10.81 18.06
N ASP A 198 37.31 10.09 18.43
CA ASP A 198 36.95 9.86 19.82
C ASP A 198 36.31 8.47 20.03
N TRP A 199 37.15 7.52 20.47
CA TRP A 199 36.74 6.14 20.74
C TRP A 199 35.90 6.01 22.01
N THR A 200 35.80 7.04 22.86
CA THR A 200 35.00 6.98 24.09
C THR A 200 33.50 6.84 23.79
N VAL A 201 33.07 7.24 22.60
CA VAL A 201 31.68 7.16 22.13
C VAL A 201 31.17 5.71 22.03
N ILE A 202 32.05 4.70 21.93
CA ILE A 202 31.66 3.27 21.98
C ILE A 202 30.87 2.92 23.25
N ARG A 203 31.10 3.67 24.35
CA ARG A 203 30.36 3.48 25.60
C ARG A 203 28.84 3.60 25.40
N ALA A 204 28.38 4.36 24.40
CA ALA A 204 26.96 4.48 24.04
C ALA A 204 26.30 3.12 23.73
N LEU A 205 27.05 2.08 23.33
CA LEU A 205 26.49 0.75 23.11
C LEU A 205 25.96 0.10 24.41
N ASN A 206 26.43 0.55 25.58
CA ASN A 206 25.93 0.10 26.86
C ASN A 206 24.54 0.70 27.15
N PRO A 207 23.50 -0.12 27.40
CA PRO A 207 22.13 0.36 27.65
C PRO A 207 22.00 1.23 28.91
N TYR A 208 23.02 1.22 29.78
CA TYR A 208 23.09 2.12 30.94
C TYR A 208 22.93 3.59 30.53
N TYR A 209 23.58 4.03 29.44
CA TYR A 209 23.50 5.43 28.98
C TYR A 209 22.11 5.79 28.47
N ALA A 210 21.43 4.87 27.79
CA ALA A 210 20.05 5.04 27.37
C ALA A 210 19.12 5.26 28.58
N LEU A 211 19.21 4.38 29.58
CA LEU A 211 18.38 4.49 30.79
C LEU A 211 18.71 5.75 31.59
N GLN A 212 19.98 6.09 31.73
CA GLN A 212 20.43 7.31 32.41
C GLN A 212 19.86 8.56 31.74
N LEU A 213 19.84 8.61 30.40
CA LEU A 213 19.31 9.77 29.69
C LEU A 213 17.81 9.98 29.88
N LEU A 214 17.04 8.90 29.97
CA LEU A 214 15.58 8.99 30.16
C LEU A 214 15.21 9.63 31.50
N VAL A 215 16.08 9.55 32.50
CA VAL A 215 15.88 10.14 33.84
C VAL A 215 16.78 11.36 34.10
N SER A 216 17.65 11.72 33.16
CA SER A 216 18.64 12.79 33.34
C SER A 216 17.97 14.18 33.27
N PRO A 217 18.34 15.12 34.15
CA PRO A 217 17.92 16.53 34.04
C PRO A 217 18.38 17.22 32.76
N GLU A 218 19.42 16.69 32.10
CA GLU A 218 19.96 17.22 30.84
C GLU A 218 19.05 16.97 29.65
N ASN A 219 18.17 15.97 29.77
CA ASN A 219 17.12 15.70 28.81
C ASN A 219 15.89 16.55 29.14
N LYS A 220 15.80 17.72 28.49
CA LYS A 220 14.69 18.67 28.73
C LYS A 220 13.35 18.14 28.22
N LEU A 221 13.39 17.19 27.30
CA LEU A 221 12.21 16.53 26.74
C LEU A 221 11.74 15.35 27.61
N GLY A 222 12.55 14.86 28.54
CA GLY A 222 12.26 13.64 29.30
C GLY A 222 11.93 12.47 28.38
N LEU A 223 10.81 11.78 28.64
CA LEU A 223 10.37 10.67 27.78
C LEU A 223 9.98 11.10 26.35
N PHE A 224 9.73 12.39 26.09
CA PHE A 224 9.37 12.90 24.76
C PHE A 224 10.53 12.86 23.76
N ILE A 225 11.78 12.69 24.22
CA ILE A 225 12.94 12.46 23.33
C ILE A 225 12.77 11.19 22.49
N LEU A 226 12.05 10.19 23.01
CA LEU A 226 11.86 8.90 22.34
C LEU A 226 11.14 9.05 20.99
N GLY A 227 10.31 10.08 20.79
CA GLY A 227 9.71 10.40 19.50
C GLY A 227 10.76 10.72 18.43
N ASN A 228 11.86 11.40 18.80
CA ASN A 228 12.99 11.65 17.90
C ASN A 228 13.87 10.42 17.71
N ILE A 229 14.04 9.61 18.75
CA ILE A 229 14.79 8.34 18.64
C ILE A 229 14.06 7.38 17.70
N PHE A 230 12.73 7.35 17.75
CA PHE A 230 11.90 6.47 16.93
C PHE A 230 12.11 6.67 15.44
N LEU A 231 12.41 7.91 15.03
CA LEU A 231 12.74 8.28 13.65
C LEU A 231 13.92 7.48 13.06
N ALA A 232 14.76 6.87 13.90
CA ALA A 232 15.85 5.99 13.44
C ALA A 232 15.37 4.63 12.93
N THR A 233 14.14 4.24 13.26
CA THR A 233 13.56 2.93 12.88
C THR A 233 12.50 3.02 11.79
N THR A 234 12.35 4.19 11.19
CA THR A 234 11.46 4.38 10.04
C THR A 234 11.99 3.53 8.88
N GLY A 235 11.09 2.79 8.22
CA GLY A 235 11.46 1.76 7.25
C GLY A 235 11.52 0.32 7.77
N ALA A 236 11.41 0.07 9.08
CA ALA A 236 11.31 -1.30 9.59
C ALA A 236 10.01 -2.01 9.13
N GLU A 237 8.90 -1.27 9.02
CA GLU A 237 7.65 -1.80 8.46
C GLU A 237 7.75 -1.98 6.94
N ALA A 238 8.42 -1.05 6.23
CA ALA A 238 8.68 -1.18 4.79
C ALA A 238 9.47 -2.45 4.46
N LEU A 239 10.44 -2.80 5.32
CA LEU A 239 11.18 -4.06 5.23
C LEU A 239 10.28 -5.30 5.33
N TYR A 240 9.21 -5.21 6.10
CA TYR A 240 8.25 -6.29 6.20
C TYR A 240 7.23 -6.29 5.05
N SER A 241 6.77 -5.13 4.58
CA SER A 241 5.84 -5.05 3.44
C SER A 241 6.46 -5.50 2.13
N ASP A 242 7.74 -5.18 1.91
CA ASP A 242 8.42 -5.43 0.63
C ASP A 242 9.04 -6.84 0.54
N LEU A 243 8.64 -7.73 1.45
CA LEU A 243 9.14 -9.09 1.53
C LEU A 243 8.95 -9.87 0.22
N GLY A 244 7.82 -9.68 -0.47
CA GLY A 244 7.49 -10.37 -1.71
C GLY A 244 8.44 -10.07 -2.88
N HIS A 245 9.05 -8.89 -2.89
CA HIS A 245 9.96 -8.46 -3.96
C HIS A 245 11.37 -9.03 -3.83
N VAL A 246 11.81 -9.28 -2.59
CA VAL A 246 13.22 -9.52 -2.28
C VAL A 246 13.46 -10.87 -1.62
N GLY A 247 12.53 -11.34 -0.81
CA GLY A 247 12.63 -12.58 -0.05
C GLY A 247 13.36 -12.44 1.30
N LYS A 248 12.87 -13.18 2.30
CA LYS A 248 13.34 -13.08 3.70
C LYS A 248 14.83 -13.34 3.91
N MET A 249 15.42 -14.27 3.15
CA MET A 249 16.80 -14.67 3.36
C MET A 249 17.78 -13.57 2.96
N ASN A 250 17.49 -12.86 1.86
CA ASN A 250 18.31 -11.74 1.40
C ASN A 250 18.33 -10.65 2.47
N ILE A 251 17.16 -10.29 3.02
CA ILE A 251 17.03 -9.29 4.10
C ILE A 251 17.81 -9.70 5.36
N ARG A 252 17.74 -10.98 5.78
CA ARG A 252 18.46 -11.44 6.98
C ARG A 252 19.98 -11.36 6.84
N ILE A 253 20.51 -11.66 5.65
CA ILE A 253 21.94 -11.67 5.39
C ILE A 253 22.48 -10.24 5.22
N SER A 254 21.74 -9.35 4.57
CA SER A 254 22.16 -7.97 4.37
C SER A 254 22.02 -7.10 5.62
N TRP A 255 21.04 -7.37 6.48
CA TRP A 255 20.73 -6.52 7.64
C TRP A 255 21.93 -6.22 8.56
N PRO A 256 22.78 -7.20 8.96
CA PRO A 256 23.94 -6.92 9.80
C PRO A 256 24.88 -5.86 9.22
N TYR A 257 25.16 -5.90 7.92
CA TYR A 257 26.01 -4.92 7.25
C TYR A 257 25.39 -3.52 7.30
N ILE A 258 24.09 -3.41 6.96
CA ILE A 258 23.33 -2.16 7.00
C ILE A 258 23.33 -1.56 8.40
N LYS A 259 23.04 -2.40 9.40
CA LYS A 259 23.04 -2.01 10.81
C LYS A 259 24.42 -1.47 11.25
N ILE A 260 25.51 -2.12 10.85
CA ILE A 260 26.87 -1.65 11.17
C ILE A 260 27.13 -0.26 10.57
N CYS A 261 26.81 -0.05 9.29
CA CYS A 261 26.96 1.24 8.62
C CYS A 261 26.16 2.37 9.32
N LEU A 262 24.90 2.09 9.69
CA LEU A 262 24.05 3.04 10.40
C LEU A 262 24.62 3.39 11.79
N ILE A 263 25.03 2.38 12.56
CA ILE A 263 25.60 2.59 13.90
C ILE A 263 26.91 3.39 13.82
N LEU A 264 27.80 3.05 12.88
CA LEU A 264 29.03 3.81 12.66
C LEU A 264 28.74 5.26 12.33
N ASN A 265 27.70 5.53 11.53
CA ASN A 265 27.29 6.89 11.22
C ASN A 265 26.81 7.66 12.46
N TYR A 266 25.94 7.07 13.29
CA TYR A 266 25.47 7.70 14.52
C TYR A 266 26.59 7.91 15.55
N LEU A 267 27.52 6.96 15.68
CA LEU A 267 28.72 7.11 16.51
C LEU A 267 29.62 8.24 16.00
N GLY A 268 29.80 8.35 14.68
CA GLY A 268 30.55 9.44 14.06
C GLY A 268 29.90 10.81 14.27
N GLN A 269 28.57 10.91 14.15
CA GLN A 269 27.83 12.14 14.44
C GLN A 269 27.97 12.54 15.92
N ALA A 270 27.96 11.57 16.84
CA ALA A 270 28.20 11.83 18.26
C ALA A 270 29.63 12.30 18.54
N ALA A 271 30.64 11.64 17.98
CA ALA A 271 32.03 12.05 18.11
C ALA A 271 32.24 13.49 17.60
N TRP A 272 31.67 13.81 16.43
CA TRP A 272 31.72 15.16 15.87
C TRP A 272 31.00 16.19 16.75
N LEU A 273 29.83 15.86 17.31
CA LEU A 273 29.13 16.75 18.23
C LEU A 273 29.96 17.03 19.49
N LEU A 274 30.67 16.04 20.02
CA LEU A 274 31.51 16.21 21.20
C LEU A 274 32.70 17.14 20.97
N THR A 275 33.27 17.14 19.76
CA THR A 275 34.39 18.04 19.42
C THR A 275 33.92 19.47 19.17
N VAL A 276 32.73 19.64 18.61
CA VAL A 276 32.21 20.96 18.19
C VAL A 276 31.33 21.63 19.26
N LYS A 277 30.84 20.90 20.28
CA LYS A 277 29.94 21.44 21.31
C LYS A 277 30.48 22.69 22.01
N GLU A 278 31.80 22.83 22.13
CA GLU A 278 32.45 23.96 22.83
C GLU A 278 32.74 25.15 21.89
N ASN A 279 32.47 25.03 20.59
CA ASN A 279 32.73 26.09 19.62
C ASN A 279 31.61 27.17 19.65
N PRO A 280 31.92 28.43 20.00
CA PRO A 280 30.92 29.50 20.11
C PRO A 280 30.19 29.82 18.80
N GLU A 281 30.86 29.72 17.65
CA GLU A 281 30.25 30.00 16.34
C GLU A 281 29.20 28.94 15.98
N MET A 282 29.46 27.69 16.35
CA MET A 282 28.56 26.56 16.08
C MET A 282 27.39 26.53 17.07
N GLN A 283 27.61 26.98 18.31
CA GLN A 283 26.52 27.19 19.27
C GLN A 283 25.54 28.29 18.85
N ALA A 284 25.99 29.29 18.08
CA ALA A 284 25.17 30.39 17.60
C ALA A 284 24.26 30.03 16.41
N LEU A 285 24.48 28.87 15.77
CA LEU A 285 23.62 28.40 14.68
C LEU A 285 22.27 27.93 15.23
N ALA A 286 21.18 28.52 14.73
CA ALA A 286 19.82 28.18 15.14
C ALA A 286 19.43 26.72 14.77
N GLU A 287 19.95 26.23 13.65
CA GLU A 287 19.74 24.85 13.20
C GLU A 287 21.07 24.24 12.77
N ILE A 288 21.47 23.13 13.43
CA ILE A 288 22.61 22.31 13.03
C ILE A 288 22.08 20.97 12.52
N ASN A 289 22.54 20.57 11.33
CA ASN A 289 22.40 19.20 10.87
C ASN A 289 23.76 18.48 11.05
N PRO A 290 23.92 17.64 12.09
CA PRO A 290 25.20 17.00 12.38
C PRO A 290 25.70 16.12 11.24
N PHE A 291 24.79 15.54 10.44
CA PHE A 291 25.14 14.69 9.31
C PHE A 291 25.94 15.42 8.24
N PHE A 292 25.44 16.56 7.75
CA PHE A 292 26.14 17.32 6.70
C PHE A 292 27.37 18.03 7.25
N GLN A 293 27.34 18.45 8.52
CA GLN A 293 28.44 19.18 9.14
C GLN A 293 29.66 18.30 9.47
N MET A 294 29.45 17.00 9.72
CA MET A 294 30.57 16.06 9.92
C MET A 294 31.28 15.65 8.61
N ILE A 295 30.70 15.96 7.45
CA ILE A 295 31.31 15.65 6.14
C ILE A 295 32.40 16.69 5.83
N PRO A 296 33.63 16.26 5.47
CA PRO A 296 34.68 17.19 5.06
C PRO A 296 34.24 18.11 3.91
N ARG A 297 34.56 19.41 4.01
CA ARG A 297 34.12 20.45 3.06
C ARG A 297 34.41 20.10 1.59
N GLY A 298 35.53 19.44 1.30
CA GLY A 298 35.93 19.06 -0.05
C GLY A 298 35.02 18.03 -0.73
N ILE A 299 34.26 17.24 0.04
CA ILE A 299 33.34 16.21 -0.48
C ILE A 299 31.87 16.48 -0.11
N LEU A 300 31.56 17.63 0.50
CA LEU A 300 30.20 17.97 0.92
C LEU A 300 29.22 18.03 -0.26
N VAL A 301 29.63 18.63 -1.39
CA VAL A 301 28.80 18.69 -2.61
C VAL A 301 28.42 17.28 -3.07
N PHE A 302 29.39 16.38 -3.08
CA PHE A 302 29.17 14.97 -3.40
C PHE A 302 28.22 14.32 -2.37
N GLY A 303 28.42 14.58 -1.08
CA GLY A 303 27.55 14.07 -0.02
C GLY A 303 26.09 14.52 -0.16
N VAL A 304 25.83 15.79 -0.52
CA VAL A 304 24.48 16.32 -0.75
C VAL A 304 23.84 15.66 -1.96
N VAL A 305 24.53 15.63 -3.11
CA VAL A 305 24.03 14.97 -4.33
C VAL A 305 23.72 13.49 -4.06
N PHE A 306 24.61 12.82 -3.33
CA PHE A 306 24.43 11.40 -3.03
C PHE A 306 23.28 11.16 -2.06
N ALA A 307 23.13 12.01 -1.04
CA ALA A 307 21.97 11.98 -0.14
C ALA A 307 20.66 12.23 -0.90
N THR A 308 20.64 13.13 -1.88
CA THR A 308 19.47 13.35 -2.74
C THR A 308 19.13 12.11 -3.55
N ILE A 309 20.12 11.44 -4.15
CA ILE A 309 19.90 10.19 -4.89
C ILE A 309 19.36 9.11 -3.95
N ALA A 310 19.94 8.95 -2.75
CA ALA A 310 19.46 7.99 -1.76
C ALA A 310 18.01 8.30 -1.31
N ALA A 311 17.67 9.56 -1.06
CA ALA A 311 16.31 10.00 -0.72
C ALA A 311 15.31 9.73 -1.86
N VAL A 312 15.72 9.95 -3.11
CA VAL A 312 14.92 9.59 -4.30
C VAL A 312 14.67 8.08 -4.34
N ILE A 313 15.69 7.25 -4.12
CA ILE A 313 15.54 5.78 -4.11
C ILE A 313 14.65 5.32 -2.95
N ALA A 314 14.82 5.88 -1.76
CA ALA A 314 13.97 5.61 -0.60
C ALA A 314 12.50 5.93 -0.88
N SER A 315 12.25 7.09 -1.50
CA SER A 315 10.91 7.52 -1.90
C SER A 315 10.29 6.58 -2.95
N GLN A 316 11.08 6.13 -3.93
CA GLN A 316 10.63 5.17 -4.95
C GLN A 316 10.14 3.85 -4.33
N ALA A 317 10.93 3.29 -3.42
CA ALA A 317 10.60 2.04 -2.74
C ALA A 317 9.25 2.14 -2.01
N LEU A 318 9.06 3.22 -1.24
CA LEU A 318 7.83 3.41 -0.48
C LEU A 318 6.60 3.69 -1.36
N ILE A 319 6.77 4.40 -2.48
CA ILE A 319 5.69 4.60 -3.47
C ILE A 319 5.27 3.24 -4.05
N SER A 320 6.24 2.38 -4.40
CA SER A 320 5.97 1.02 -4.87
C SER A 320 5.27 0.18 -3.81
N GLY A 321 5.75 0.21 -2.55
CA GLY A 321 5.12 -0.46 -1.42
C GLY A 321 3.68 0.01 -1.17
N SER A 322 3.40 1.29 -1.39
CA SER A 322 2.04 1.85 -1.31
C SER A 322 1.11 1.27 -2.37
N TYR A 323 1.58 1.01 -3.60
CA TYR A 323 0.78 0.32 -4.62
C TYR A 323 0.48 -1.12 -4.22
N THR A 324 1.46 -1.83 -3.67
CA THR A 324 1.28 -3.20 -3.16
C THR A 324 0.24 -3.23 -2.04
N LEU A 325 0.35 -2.30 -1.08
CA LEU A 325 -0.58 -2.20 0.02
C LEU A 325 -2.01 -1.89 -0.46
N VAL A 326 -2.18 -0.94 -1.39
CA VAL A 326 -3.50 -0.65 -1.98
C VAL A 326 -4.06 -1.86 -2.73
N SER A 327 -3.23 -2.58 -3.49
CA SER A 327 -3.64 -3.80 -4.20
C SER A 327 -4.14 -4.87 -3.24
N GLU A 328 -3.42 -5.12 -2.14
CA GLU A 328 -3.84 -6.06 -1.10
C GLU A 328 -5.14 -5.62 -0.39
N ALA A 329 -5.29 -4.31 -0.12
CA ALA A 329 -6.53 -3.77 0.43
C ALA A 329 -7.72 -3.94 -0.55
N ILE A 330 -7.50 -3.82 -1.86
CA ILE A 330 -8.52 -4.10 -2.89
C ILE A 330 -8.90 -5.59 -2.88
N LYS A 331 -7.92 -6.51 -2.79
CA LYS A 331 -8.17 -7.95 -2.68
C LYS A 331 -8.99 -8.31 -1.44
N LEU A 332 -8.76 -7.59 -0.33
CA LEU A 332 -9.54 -7.71 0.91
C LEU A 332 -10.89 -6.98 0.87
N LYS A 333 -11.28 -6.39 -0.27
CA LYS A 333 -12.49 -5.59 -0.45
C LYS A 333 -12.56 -4.34 0.46
N LEU A 334 -11.43 -3.85 0.97
CA LEU A 334 -11.34 -2.65 1.82
C LEU A 334 -11.29 -1.34 1.03
N LEU A 335 -10.95 -1.38 -0.26
CA LEU A 335 -10.87 -0.20 -1.13
C LEU A 335 -11.67 -0.41 -2.43
N PRO A 336 -12.06 0.68 -3.13
CA PRO A 336 -12.58 0.58 -4.49
C PRO A 336 -11.60 -0.16 -5.39
N ARG A 337 -12.13 -0.92 -6.34
CA ARG A 337 -11.30 -1.46 -7.43
C ARG A 337 -10.74 -0.27 -8.23
N LEU A 338 -9.43 -0.27 -8.43
CA LEU A 338 -8.69 0.74 -9.20
C LEU A 338 -8.03 0.05 -10.40
N LYS A 339 -7.74 0.83 -11.45
CA LYS A 339 -6.97 0.33 -12.59
C LYS A 339 -5.53 0.06 -12.15
N ILE A 340 -5.12 -1.21 -12.18
CA ILE A 340 -3.75 -1.65 -11.90
C ILE A 340 -3.09 -1.97 -13.23
N ILE A 341 -1.90 -1.40 -13.46
CA ILE A 341 -1.07 -1.65 -14.63
C ILE A 341 0.20 -2.34 -14.15
N TYR A 342 0.71 -3.32 -14.88
CA TYR A 342 1.95 -4.04 -14.59
C TYR A 342 2.96 -3.73 -15.70
N PRO A 343 3.84 -2.70 -15.55
CA PRO A 343 4.72 -2.27 -16.63
C PRO A 343 5.86 -3.24 -16.94
N GLY A 344 6.26 -4.08 -15.98
CA GLY A 344 7.36 -5.04 -16.16
C GLY A 344 7.01 -6.44 -15.67
N SER A 345 7.94 -7.37 -15.85
CA SER A 345 7.68 -8.82 -15.91
C SER A 345 7.24 -9.51 -14.60
N ASN A 346 7.25 -8.78 -13.48
CA ASN A 346 6.98 -9.31 -12.14
C ASN A 346 5.72 -8.66 -11.56
N ILE A 347 4.88 -9.45 -10.87
CA ILE A 347 3.67 -8.97 -10.16
C ILE A 347 3.98 -7.77 -9.26
N GLY A 348 5.17 -7.76 -8.66
CA GLY A 348 5.59 -6.70 -7.75
C GLY A 348 5.80 -5.32 -8.37
N GLN A 349 5.86 -5.22 -9.70
CA GLN A 349 5.98 -3.95 -10.41
C GLN A 349 4.60 -3.42 -10.77
N MET A 350 3.84 -3.04 -9.75
CA MET A 350 2.51 -2.45 -9.92
C MET A 350 2.61 -0.95 -10.14
N TYR A 351 1.78 -0.41 -11.03
CA TYR A 351 1.54 1.00 -11.19
C TYR A 351 0.04 1.28 -11.11
N ILE A 352 -0.37 2.10 -10.14
CA ILE A 352 -1.76 2.49 -9.94
C ILE A 352 -1.87 4.01 -10.18
N PRO A 353 -2.32 4.47 -11.36
CA PRO A 353 -2.31 5.89 -11.73
C PRO A 353 -3.02 6.80 -10.73
N ALA A 354 -4.17 6.36 -10.21
CA ALA A 354 -4.96 7.12 -9.25
C ALA A 354 -4.20 7.32 -7.91
N VAL A 355 -3.57 6.26 -7.41
CA VAL A 355 -2.77 6.32 -6.17
C VAL A 355 -1.55 7.20 -6.38
N ASN A 356 -0.86 7.06 -7.52
CA ASN A 356 0.29 7.89 -7.87
C ASN A 356 -0.05 9.39 -7.83
N LEU A 357 -1.17 9.77 -8.44
CA LEU A 357 -1.62 11.15 -8.48
C LEU A 357 -1.95 11.68 -7.06
N ILE A 358 -2.67 10.89 -6.26
CA ILE A 358 -3.04 11.25 -4.89
C ILE A 358 -1.79 11.43 -4.02
N LEU A 359 -0.86 10.48 -4.07
CA LEU A 359 0.40 10.54 -3.34
C LEU A 359 1.22 11.77 -3.75
N TRP A 360 1.34 12.05 -5.05
CA TRP A 360 2.06 13.22 -5.57
C TRP A 360 1.46 14.54 -5.07
N LEU A 361 0.13 14.70 -5.18
CA LEU A 361 -0.58 15.91 -4.74
C LEU A 361 -0.44 16.11 -3.23
N ALA A 362 -0.66 15.04 -2.45
CA ALA A 362 -0.57 15.10 -1.00
C ALA A 362 0.86 15.39 -0.53
N CYS A 363 1.86 14.75 -1.13
CA CYS A 363 3.27 14.99 -0.82
C CYS A 363 3.67 16.44 -1.14
N SER A 364 3.29 16.94 -2.32
CA SER A 364 3.55 18.32 -2.73
C SER A 364 2.86 19.33 -1.81
N ALA A 365 1.62 19.06 -1.38
CA ALA A 365 0.89 19.90 -0.44
C ALA A 365 1.59 19.97 0.93
N ILE A 366 2.14 18.87 1.42
CA ILE A 366 2.90 18.83 2.69
C ILE A 366 4.17 19.68 2.59
N VAL A 367 4.93 19.54 1.50
CA VAL A 367 6.14 20.35 1.27
C VAL A 367 5.78 21.85 1.23
N LEU A 368 4.69 22.22 0.56
CA LEU A 368 4.24 23.62 0.49
C LEU A 368 3.76 24.16 1.84
N ALA A 369 3.07 23.34 2.64
CA ALA A 369 2.51 23.74 3.93
C ALA A 369 3.57 23.90 5.01
N PHE A 370 4.48 22.93 5.14
CA PHE A 370 5.47 22.89 6.23
C PHE A 370 6.82 23.51 5.87
N ARG A 371 7.18 23.51 4.57
CA ARG A 371 8.41 24.06 4.00
C ARG A 371 9.73 23.44 4.46
N THR A 372 9.97 23.27 5.76
CA THR A 372 11.23 22.74 6.33
C THR A 372 11.08 21.30 6.83
N SER A 373 12.18 20.53 6.84
CA SER A 373 12.14 19.13 7.31
C SER A 373 11.73 19.02 8.78
N THR A 374 12.19 19.95 9.62
CA THR A 374 11.99 19.90 11.07
C THR A 374 10.52 19.98 11.46
N HIS A 375 9.72 20.78 10.74
CA HIS A 375 8.28 20.80 10.99
C HIS A 375 7.56 19.55 10.45
N MET A 376 8.08 18.93 9.38
CA MET A 376 7.51 17.69 8.84
C MET A 376 7.86 16.46 9.68
N GLU A 377 9.05 16.43 10.31
CA GLU A 377 9.54 15.34 11.17
C GLU A 377 8.60 15.09 12.37
N ALA A 378 8.02 16.16 12.92
CA ALA A 378 7.02 16.06 13.98
C ALA A 378 5.75 15.32 13.56
N ALA A 379 5.39 15.37 12.27
CA ALA A 379 4.24 14.66 11.72
C ALA A 379 4.52 13.17 11.45
N TYR A 380 5.73 12.90 10.99
CA TYR A 380 6.18 11.63 10.44
C TYR A 380 6.19 10.47 11.45
N GLY A 381 6.78 10.67 12.64
CA GLY A 381 6.93 9.58 13.61
C GLY A 381 5.62 9.00 14.15
N LEU A 382 4.56 9.81 14.26
CA LEU A 382 3.30 9.40 14.89
C LEU A 382 2.56 8.32 14.08
N SER A 383 2.48 8.45 12.74
CA SER A 383 1.76 7.48 11.90
C SER A 383 2.40 6.10 11.96
N ILE A 384 3.73 6.03 11.86
CA ILE A 384 4.47 4.78 11.87
C ILE A 384 4.30 4.05 13.22
N THR A 385 4.34 4.76 14.35
CA THR A 385 4.11 4.11 15.67
C THR A 385 2.77 3.41 15.76
N ILE A 386 1.71 4.01 15.20
CA ILE A 386 0.36 3.41 15.16
C ILE A 386 0.39 2.13 14.33
N THR A 387 1.01 2.16 13.14
CA THR A 387 1.17 0.98 12.30
C THR A 387 1.91 -0.14 13.04
N MET A 388 3.03 0.17 13.70
CA MET A 388 3.83 -0.82 14.42
C MET A 388 3.04 -1.48 15.56
N LEU A 389 2.26 -0.71 16.31
CA LEU A 389 1.37 -1.21 17.36
C LEU A 389 0.31 -2.17 16.80
N MET A 390 -0.32 -1.81 15.67
CA MET A 390 -1.30 -2.68 15.02
C MET A 390 -0.64 -3.97 14.50
N THR A 391 0.56 -3.88 13.92
CA THR A 391 1.35 -5.04 13.52
C THR A 391 1.68 -5.94 14.72
N THR A 392 2.03 -5.38 15.88
CA THR A 392 2.26 -6.15 17.11
C THR A 392 1.02 -6.90 17.57
N ILE A 393 -0.17 -6.27 17.50
CA ILE A 393 -1.45 -6.93 17.81
C ILE A 393 -1.69 -8.11 16.86
N LEU A 394 -1.52 -7.93 15.55
CA LEU A 394 -1.70 -9.01 14.58
C LEU A 394 -0.65 -10.13 14.75
N LEU A 395 0.59 -9.75 15.08
CA LEU A 395 1.69 -10.68 15.30
C LEU A 395 1.45 -11.57 16.51
N LEU A 396 0.78 -11.08 17.56
CA LEU A 396 0.35 -11.92 18.70
C LEU A 396 -0.48 -13.12 18.22
N PHE A 397 -1.49 -12.90 17.38
CA PHE A 397 -2.35 -13.98 16.89
C PHE A 397 -1.60 -14.96 15.99
N TYR A 398 -0.61 -14.48 15.24
CA TYR A 398 0.30 -15.35 14.50
C TYR A 398 1.18 -16.19 15.44
N LEU A 399 1.74 -15.58 16.49
CA LEU A 399 2.61 -16.27 17.46
C LEU A 399 1.86 -17.31 18.29
N LEU A 400 0.58 -17.08 18.62
CA LEU A 400 -0.27 -18.06 19.30
C LEU A 400 -0.39 -19.39 18.54
N ASP A 401 -0.15 -19.40 17.23
CA ASP A 401 -0.14 -20.61 16.40
C ASP A 401 1.22 -21.29 16.28
N LYS A 402 2.31 -20.61 16.66
CA LYS A 402 3.69 -21.07 16.45
C LYS A 402 4.41 -21.42 17.74
N ILE A 403 4.08 -20.74 18.83
CA ILE A 403 4.77 -20.88 20.13
C ILE A 403 3.75 -20.96 21.27
N PRO A 404 4.14 -21.45 22.46
CA PRO A 404 3.25 -21.54 23.61
C PRO A 404 2.62 -20.18 23.97
N ALA A 405 1.35 -20.18 24.35
CA ALA A 405 0.57 -18.96 24.57
C ALA A 405 1.24 -17.98 25.56
N TRP A 406 1.78 -18.48 26.67
CA TRP A 406 2.53 -17.67 27.63
C TRP A 406 3.66 -16.87 26.97
N SER A 407 4.47 -17.52 26.14
CA SER A 407 5.59 -16.87 25.45
C SER A 407 5.11 -15.86 24.40
N ALA A 408 4.01 -16.15 23.69
CA ALA A 408 3.41 -15.21 22.74
C ALA A 408 2.91 -13.93 23.45
N TYR A 409 2.21 -14.09 24.58
CA TYR A 409 1.75 -12.95 25.38
C TYR A 409 2.92 -12.15 25.96
N LEU A 410 3.96 -12.81 26.48
CA LEU A 410 5.13 -12.13 27.03
C LEU A 410 5.88 -11.31 25.96
N ILE A 411 6.14 -11.90 24.80
CA ILE A 411 6.80 -11.23 23.67
C ILE A 411 5.95 -10.04 23.19
N SER A 412 4.64 -10.25 23.01
CA SER A 412 3.73 -9.19 22.58
C SER A 412 3.61 -8.07 23.61
N LEU A 413 3.58 -8.40 24.91
CA LEU A 413 3.51 -7.42 25.99
C LEU A 413 4.80 -6.58 26.04
N PHE A 414 5.96 -7.22 25.87
CA PHE A 414 7.25 -6.54 25.83
C PHE A 414 7.32 -5.51 24.68
N PHE A 415 6.98 -5.90 23.45
CA PHE A 415 6.99 -4.98 22.31
C PHE A 415 5.91 -3.91 22.42
N SER A 416 4.69 -4.29 22.81
CA SER A 416 3.59 -3.34 22.98
C SER A 416 3.91 -2.30 24.06
N ALA A 417 4.53 -2.68 25.18
CA ALA A 417 4.95 -1.73 26.21
C ALA A 417 5.94 -0.68 25.67
N ILE A 418 6.95 -1.10 24.90
CA ILE A 418 7.93 -0.20 24.30
C ILE A 418 7.25 0.72 23.27
N GLU A 419 6.42 0.16 22.39
CA GLU A 419 5.74 0.91 21.33
C GLU A 419 4.70 1.89 21.89
N VAL A 420 4.02 1.56 22.98
CA VAL A 420 3.12 2.48 23.69
C VAL A 420 3.88 3.67 24.24
N VAL A 421 5.09 3.47 24.80
CA VAL A 421 5.95 4.57 25.23
C VAL A 421 6.36 5.44 24.03
N PHE A 422 6.75 4.84 22.90
CA PHE A 422 7.04 5.59 21.66
C PHE A 422 5.83 6.34 21.12
N PHE A 423 4.64 5.74 21.20
CA PHE A 423 3.39 6.36 20.78
C PHE A 423 3.08 7.59 21.63
N PHE A 424 3.11 7.48 22.96
CA PHE A 424 2.88 8.65 23.84
C PHE A 424 3.96 9.73 23.64
N SER A 425 5.21 9.31 23.43
CA SER A 425 6.31 10.22 23.15
C SER A 425 6.10 10.99 21.84
N SER A 426 5.68 10.31 20.78
CA SER A 426 5.39 10.90 19.47
C SER A 426 4.09 11.71 19.47
N ALA A 427 3.09 11.31 20.27
CA ALA A 427 1.81 12.01 20.39
C ALA A 427 1.96 13.42 21.01
N ALA A 428 3.01 13.68 21.80
CA ALA A 428 3.29 15.04 22.28
C ALA A 428 3.56 16.03 21.14
N LYS A 429 3.98 15.53 19.98
CA LYS A 429 4.20 16.33 18.76
C LYS A 429 2.95 16.51 17.90
N PHE A 430 1.78 16.05 18.39
CA PHE A 430 0.51 16.12 17.65
C PHE A 430 0.20 17.55 17.19
N PHE A 431 0.30 18.53 18.08
CA PHE A 431 0.04 19.94 17.74
C PHE A 431 1.16 20.61 16.94
N HIS A 432 2.34 20.00 16.84
CA HIS A 432 3.50 20.51 16.11
C HIS A 432 3.61 19.94 14.69
N GLY A 433 2.59 19.21 14.20
CA GLY A 433 2.54 18.66 12.84
C GLY A 433 1.90 17.26 12.77
N GLY A 434 1.95 16.48 13.87
CA GLY A 434 1.35 15.13 13.99
C GLY A 434 -0.09 15.01 13.54
N TYR A 435 -0.89 16.06 13.73
CA TYR A 435 -2.30 16.07 13.33
C TYR A 435 -2.51 15.86 11.82
N VAL A 436 -1.56 16.24 10.96
CA VAL A 436 -1.68 16.06 9.50
C VAL A 436 -1.58 14.59 9.13
N ALA A 437 -0.60 13.89 9.69
CA ALA A 437 -0.41 12.46 9.47
C ALA A 437 -1.62 11.65 9.97
N VAL A 438 -2.09 11.96 11.18
CA VAL A 438 -3.28 11.32 11.76
C VAL A 438 -4.54 11.66 10.97
N GLY A 439 -4.72 12.90 10.54
CA GLY A 439 -5.86 13.31 9.71
C GLY A 439 -5.94 12.53 8.41
N MET A 440 -4.80 12.29 7.76
CA MET A 440 -4.70 11.48 6.55
C MET A 440 -4.97 9.99 6.82
N ALA A 441 -4.41 9.43 7.90
CA ALA A 441 -4.70 8.05 8.30
C ALA A 441 -6.19 7.85 8.64
N VAL A 442 -6.81 8.80 9.35
CA VAL A 442 -8.25 8.77 9.66
C VAL A 442 -9.08 8.89 8.39
N PHE A 443 -8.72 9.77 7.46
CA PHE A 443 -9.41 9.89 6.17
C PHE A 443 -9.39 8.57 5.38
N LEU A 444 -8.21 7.94 5.26
CA LEU A 444 -8.06 6.64 4.60
C LEU A 444 -8.82 5.53 5.34
N LEU A 445 -8.76 5.52 6.67
CA LEU A 445 -9.52 4.59 7.51
C LEU A 445 -11.03 4.75 7.32
N CYS A 446 -11.55 5.97 7.22
CA CYS A 446 -12.95 6.23 6.92
C CYS A 446 -13.37 5.61 5.59
N ILE A 447 -12.55 5.74 4.54
CA ILE A 447 -12.80 5.07 3.25
C ILE A 447 -12.86 3.56 3.43
N MET A 448 -11.90 2.97 4.15
CA MET A 448 -11.87 1.52 4.39
C MET A 448 -13.09 1.04 5.17
N ILE A 449 -13.50 1.74 6.23
CA ILE A 449 -14.70 1.43 7.02
C ILE A 449 -15.97 1.53 6.16
N ILE A 450 -16.10 2.56 5.33
CA ILE A 450 -17.23 2.71 4.41
C ILE A 450 -17.30 1.52 3.46
N TRP A 451 -16.15 1.06 2.96
CA TRP A 451 -16.07 -0.07 2.04
C TRP A 451 -16.41 -1.40 2.71
N GLU A 452 -15.79 -1.69 3.86
CA GLU A 452 -16.02 -2.88 4.66
C GLU A 452 -17.49 -2.98 5.06
N ARG A 453 -18.04 -1.96 5.74
CA ARG A 453 -19.45 -1.93 6.15
C ARG A 453 -20.39 -2.00 4.96
N GLY A 454 -20.10 -1.27 3.89
CA GLY A 454 -20.90 -1.33 2.67
C GLY A 454 -20.81 -2.68 1.95
N ASN A 455 -19.77 -3.48 2.18
CA ASN A 455 -19.69 -4.85 1.66
C ASN A 455 -20.41 -5.82 2.59
N GLU A 456 -20.30 -5.67 3.91
CA GLU A 456 -21.09 -6.45 4.88
C GLU A 456 -22.59 -6.29 4.64
N ILE A 457 -23.08 -5.05 4.45
CA ILE A 457 -24.49 -4.77 4.14
C ILE A 457 -24.91 -5.45 2.83
N LYS A 458 -24.03 -5.40 1.81
CA LYS A 458 -24.30 -6.02 0.51
C LYS A 458 -24.33 -7.55 0.61
N GLU A 459 -23.33 -8.16 1.25
CA GLU A 459 -23.21 -9.61 1.41
C GLU A 459 -24.34 -10.17 2.28
N ALA A 460 -24.80 -9.44 3.31
CA ALA A 460 -25.95 -9.84 4.12
C ALA A 460 -27.28 -9.87 3.34
N THR A 461 -27.34 -9.16 2.20
CA THR A 461 -28.54 -9.05 1.35
C THR A 461 -28.40 -9.86 0.04
N ALA A 462 -27.19 -10.30 -0.29
CA ALA A 462 -26.92 -11.05 -1.50
C ALA A 462 -27.48 -12.48 -1.37
N GLU A 463 -28.66 -12.70 -1.92
CA GLU A 463 -29.22 -14.04 -2.05
C GLU A 463 -28.55 -14.73 -3.25
N GLN A 464 -27.73 -15.74 -2.99
CA GLN A 464 -27.19 -16.62 -4.03
C GLN A 464 -28.26 -17.67 -4.37
N VAL A 465 -28.46 -17.89 -5.66
CA VAL A 465 -29.40 -18.89 -6.15
C VAL A 465 -28.71 -19.85 -7.09
N SER A 466 -29.05 -21.13 -7.00
CA SER A 466 -28.56 -22.15 -7.92
C SER A 466 -29.17 -21.91 -9.31
N LEU A 467 -28.31 -21.72 -10.31
CA LEU A 467 -28.71 -21.51 -11.70
C LEU A 467 -29.45 -22.72 -12.28
N GLU A 468 -29.10 -23.93 -11.85
CA GLU A 468 -29.75 -25.18 -12.27
C GLU A 468 -31.27 -25.16 -12.05
N LYS A 469 -31.72 -24.55 -10.94
CA LYS A 469 -33.16 -24.43 -10.63
C LYS A 469 -33.92 -23.59 -11.64
N TYR A 470 -33.26 -22.67 -12.33
CA TYR A 470 -33.86 -21.77 -13.31
C TYR A 470 -33.70 -22.23 -14.75
N VAL A 471 -32.95 -23.32 -15.02
CA VAL A 471 -32.76 -23.89 -16.36
C VAL A 471 -34.10 -24.12 -17.08
N PRO A 472 -35.15 -24.73 -16.48
CA PRO A 472 -36.42 -24.94 -17.15
C PRO A 472 -37.12 -23.63 -17.55
N GLN A 473 -37.04 -22.62 -16.69
CA GLN A 473 -37.68 -21.32 -16.92
C GLN A 473 -36.95 -20.51 -17.98
N LEU A 474 -35.61 -20.55 -18.01
CA LEU A 474 -34.80 -19.93 -19.06
C LEU A 474 -35.01 -20.61 -20.41
N LYS A 475 -35.22 -21.94 -20.41
CA LYS A 475 -35.58 -22.69 -21.62
C LYS A 475 -36.94 -22.25 -22.16
N ALA A 476 -37.96 -22.16 -21.31
CA ALA A 476 -39.27 -21.68 -21.70
C ALA A 476 -39.19 -20.25 -22.28
N LEU A 477 -38.41 -19.35 -21.67
CA LEU A 477 -38.21 -18.00 -22.17
C LEU A 477 -37.49 -17.96 -23.53
N LYS A 478 -36.49 -18.83 -23.76
CA LYS A 478 -35.81 -18.97 -25.06
C LYS A 478 -36.80 -19.36 -26.18
N GLU A 479 -37.66 -20.32 -25.88
CA GLU A 479 -38.62 -20.92 -26.83
C GLU A 479 -39.88 -20.06 -27.04
N ASP A 480 -40.18 -19.14 -26.13
CA ASP A 480 -41.36 -18.26 -26.20
C ASP A 480 -41.22 -17.22 -27.32
N THR A 481 -41.89 -17.48 -28.44
CA THR A 481 -41.90 -16.58 -29.61
C THR A 481 -42.78 -15.35 -29.42
N SER A 482 -43.61 -15.29 -28.37
CA SER A 482 -44.43 -14.10 -28.07
C SER A 482 -43.60 -12.95 -27.48
N VAL A 483 -42.46 -13.28 -26.86
CA VAL A 483 -41.49 -12.30 -26.35
C VAL A 483 -40.50 -11.93 -27.47
N PRO A 484 -40.31 -10.63 -27.78
CA PRO A 484 -39.31 -10.23 -28.75
C PRO A 484 -37.92 -10.64 -28.29
N MET A 485 -37.10 -11.09 -29.24
CA MET A 485 -35.72 -11.47 -28.96
C MET A 485 -34.93 -10.24 -28.49
N TYR A 486 -34.35 -10.34 -27.31
CA TYR A 486 -33.58 -9.27 -26.71
C TYR A 486 -32.18 -9.16 -27.34
N GLN A 487 -31.46 -10.27 -27.43
CA GLN A 487 -30.19 -10.39 -28.17
C GLN A 487 -29.85 -11.87 -28.42
N THR A 488 -28.95 -12.17 -29.36
CA THR A 488 -28.48 -13.56 -29.56
C THR A 488 -27.70 -14.06 -28.35
N ASN A 489 -26.73 -13.28 -27.88
CA ASN A 489 -25.92 -13.60 -26.71
C ASN A 489 -26.10 -12.52 -25.65
N VAL A 490 -26.65 -12.89 -24.49
CA VAL A 490 -26.77 -11.99 -23.34
C VAL A 490 -25.72 -12.36 -22.31
N VAL A 491 -24.87 -11.41 -21.93
CA VAL A 491 -23.70 -11.64 -21.09
C VAL A 491 -23.85 -10.92 -19.76
N PHE A 492 -23.72 -11.68 -18.67
CA PHE A 492 -23.63 -11.18 -17.30
C PHE A 492 -22.26 -11.47 -16.72
N LEU A 493 -21.64 -10.46 -16.10
CA LEU A 493 -20.41 -10.63 -15.35
C LEU A 493 -20.75 -11.07 -13.92
N THR A 494 -20.19 -12.20 -13.48
CA THR A 494 -20.40 -12.72 -12.12
C THR A 494 -19.17 -12.42 -11.25
N SER A 495 -19.39 -12.09 -9.97
CA SER A 495 -18.31 -11.79 -9.02
C SER A 495 -17.67 -13.03 -8.40
N ASP A 496 -18.44 -14.12 -8.28
CA ASP A 496 -18.06 -15.31 -7.55
C ASP A 496 -17.71 -16.45 -8.51
N ARG A 497 -16.95 -17.41 -7.99
CA ARG A 497 -16.51 -18.59 -8.73
C ARG A 497 -17.73 -19.34 -9.25
N VAL A 498 -17.65 -19.82 -10.49
CA VAL A 498 -18.79 -20.42 -11.17
C VAL A 498 -18.99 -21.87 -10.70
N ASP A 499 -19.50 -22.04 -9.48
CA ASP A 499 -19.84 -23.33 -8.86
C ASP A 499 -21.36 -23.60 -8.96
N GLY A 500 -22.00 -23.18 -10.05
CA GLY A 500 -23.45 -23.34 -10.27
C GLY A 500 -24.35 -22.33 -9.54
N GLU A 501 -23.81 -21.53 -8.62
CA GLU A 501 -24.54 -20.44 -7.94
C GLU A 501 -24.29 -19.09 -8.61
N ILE A 502 -25.35 -18.27 -8.69
CA ILE A 502 -25.27 -16.88 -9.17
C ILE A 502 -26.11 -15.95 -8.29
N ASN A 503 -25.75 -14.68 -8.29
CA ASN A 503 -26.49 -13.66 -7.56
C ASN A 503 -27.93 -13.54 -8.11
N ARG A 504 -28.94 -13.61 -7.22
CA ARG A 504 -30.36 -13.48 -7.57
C ARG A 504 -30.67 -12.24 -8.42
N ASN A 505 -29.92 -11.16 -8.24
CA ASN A 505 -30.08 -9.93 -9.04
C ASN A 505 -29.97 -10.18 -10.55
N ILE A 506 -29.16 -11.16 -10.97
CA ILE A 506 -29.01 -11.56 -12.37
C ILE A 506 -30.29 -12.23 -12.87
N ILE A 507 -30.82 -13.18 -12.11
CA ILE A 507 -32.09 -13.85 -12.46
C ILE A 507 -33.25 -12.85 -12.47
N TYR A 508 -33.33 -11.97 -11.46
CA TYR A 508 -34.32 -10.88 -11.41
C TYR A 508 -34.23 -9.97 -12.65
N SER A 509 -33.00 -9.64 -13.10
CA SER A 509 -32.81 -8.89 -14.34
C SER A 509 -33.33 -9.65 -15.57
N ILE A 510 -33.10 -10.96 -15.66
CA ILE A 510 -33.53 -11.77 -16.82
C ILE A 510 -35.05 -11.96 -16.86
N LEU A 511 -35.69 -12.22 -15.71
CA LEU A 511 -37.07 -12.69 -15.64
C LEU A 511 -38.09 -11.62 -15.21
N ASP A 512 -37.76 -10.80 -14.20
CA ASP A 512 -38.73 -9.94 -13.51
C ASP A 512 -38.73 -8.47 -13.99
N LYS A 513 -37.67 -8.05 -14.70
CA LYS A 513 -37.65 -6.75 -15.40
C LYS A 513 -38.34 -6.87 -16.76
N GLN A 514 -37.67 -6.43 -17.82
CA GLN A 514 -38.03 -6.79 -19.18
C GLN A 514 -37.47 -8.19 -19.44
N PRO A 515 -38.32 -9.21 -19.72
CA PRO A 515 -37.86 -10.56 -20.00
C PRO A 515 -36.81 -10.57 -21.12
N LYS A 516 -35.61 -11.06 -20.83
CA LYS A 516 -34.46 -11.01 -21.76
C LYS A 516 -34.36 -12.28 -22.58
N ARG A 517 -35.31 -12.51 -23.48
CA ARG A 517 -35.25 -13.68 -24.36
C ARG A 517 -33.97 -13.67 -25.20
N ALA A 518 -33.15 -14.70 -25.05
CA ALA A 518 -31.89 -14.86 -25.79
C ALA A 518 -31.70 -16.29 -26.30
N ASN A 519 -30.90 -16.46 -27.34
CA ASN A 519 -30.50 -17.80 -27.79
C ASN A 519 -29.49 -18.42 -26.83
N VAL A 520 -28.61 -17.60 -26.25
CA VAL A 520 -27.57 -18.02 -25.30
C VAL A 520 -27.41 -17.00 -24.17
N TYR A 521 -27.41 -17.50 -22.93
CA TYR A 521 -27.11 -16.76 -21.71
C TYR A 521 -25.71 -17.09 -21.23
N TRP A 522 -24.87 -16.07 -21.11
CA TRP A 522 -23.47 -16.18 -20.71
C TRP A 522 -23.27 -15.62 -19.30
N PHE A 523 -22.64 -16.40 -18.44
CA PHE A 523 -22.27 -16.03 -17.07
C PHE A 523 -20.75 -16.09 -16.97
N VAL A 524 -20.10 -14.95 -16.86
CA VAL A 524 -18.64 -14.84 -17.04
C VAL A 524 -17.99 -14.35 -15.76
N ASN A 525 -17.10 -15.15 -15.20
CA ASN A 525 -16.21 -14.75 -14.12
C ASN A 525 -14.78 -14.58 -14.65
N VAL A 526 -14.07 -13.56 -14.16
CA VAL A 526 -12.65 -13.34 -14.46
C VAL A 526 -11.85 -13.53 -13.18
N GLN A 527 -10.99 -14.54 -13.17
CA GLN A 527 -10.01 -14.79 -12.13
C GLN A 527 -8.63 -14.39 -12.65
N VAL A 528 -7.98 -13.47 -11.93
CA VAL A 528 -6.58 -13.11 -12.20
C VAL A 528 -5.67 -14.14 -11.55
N THR A 529 -4.77 -14.74 -12.32
CA THR A 529 -3.78 -15.72 -11.84
C THR A 529 -2.46 -15.05 -11.48
N ASP A 530 -1.66 -15.73 -10.65
CA ASP A 530 -0.31 -15.26 -10.28
C ASP A 530 0.71 -15.43 -11.41
N GLU A 531 0.39 -16.21 -12.44
CA GLU A 531 1.26 -16.38 -13.60
C GLU A 531 1.03 -15.24 -14.62
N PRO A 532 2.09 -14.64 -15.19
CA PRO A 532 1.97 -13.38 -15.95
C PRO A 532 1.11 -13.49 -17.21
N PHE A 533 1.25 -14.58 -17.95
CA PHE A 533 0.69 -14.75 -19.28
C PHE A 533 -0.33 -15.89 -19.37
N THR A 534 -0.90 -16.34 -18.24
CA THR A 534 -1.96 -17.37 -18.28
C THR A 534 -3.12 -16.87 -19.13
N GLN A 535 -3.59 -17.71 -20.06
CA GLN A 535 -4.75 -17.42 -20.89
C GLN A 535 -5.55 -18.71 -21.03
N GLU A 536 -6.19 -19.10 -19.93
CA GLU A 536 -6.96 -20.33 -19.86
C GLU A 536 -8.42 -20.01 -19.56
N TYR A 537 -9.31 -20.91 -19.95
CA TYR A 537 -10.72 -20.80 -19.60
C TYR A 537 -11.32 -22.18 -19.34
N SER A 538 -12.30 -22.24 -18.45
CA SER A 538 -13.16 -23.41 -18.28
C SER A 538 -14.60 -23.03 -18.58
N VAL A 539 -15.33 -23.95 -19.23
CA VAL A 539 -16.73 -23.76 -19.61
C VAL A 539 -17.58 -24.91 -19.11
N ASP A 540 -18.59 -24.58 -18.30
CA ASP A 540 -19.72 -25.45 -17.98
C ASP A 540 -20.96 -24.97 -18.76
N MET A 541 -21.79 -25.89 -19.24
CA MET A 541 -23.06 -25.58 -19.92
C MET A 541 -24.28 -26.18 -19.21
N LEU A 542 -24.10 -26.78 -18.03
CA LEU A 542 -25.17 -27.41 -17.23
C LEU A 542 -26.00 -28.43 -18.02
N GLY A 543 -25.37 -29.13 -18.96
CA GLY A 543 -26.05 -30.08 -19.86
C GLY A 543 -26.97 -29.43 -20.91
N THR A 544 -26.84 -28.13 -21.16
CA THR A 544 -27.64 -27.37 -22.14
C THR A 544 -26.81 -26.84 -23.30
N ASP A 545 -27.48 -26.28 -24.33
CA ASP A 545 -26.87 -25.58 -25.47
C ASP A 545 -27.05 -24.06 -25.43
N PHE A 546 -27.66 -23.53 -24.36
CA PHE A 546 -28.09 -22.14 -24.27
C PHE A 546 -27.69 -21.44 -22.97
N ILE A 547 -27.13 -22.16 -21.99
CA ILE A 547 -26.52 -21.58 -20.79
C ILE A 547 -25.03 -21.87 -20.85
N VAL A 548 -24.20 -20.84 -20.73
CA VAL A 548 -22.75 -20.95 -20.78
C VAL A 548 -22.12 -20.24 -19.59
N GLN A 549 -21.54 -21.03 -18.72
CA GLN A 549 -20.81 -20.61 -17.55
C GLN A 549 -19.31 -20.60 -17.87
N VAL A 550 -18.73 -19.41 -17.97
CA VAL A 550 -17.33 -19.21 -18.36
C VAL A 550 -16.53 -18.72 -17.15
N GLN A 551 -15.47 -19.43 -16.85
CA GLN A 551 -14.45 -19.00 -15.89
C GLN A 551 -13.17 -18.70 -16.67
N LEU A 552 -12.79 -17.42 -16.75
CA LEU A 552 -11.55 -16.97 -17.38
C LEU A 552 -10.43 -16.95 -16.33
N TYR A 553 -9.31 -17.59 -16.62
CA TYR A 553 -8.07 -17.56 -15.85
C TYR A 553 -7.05 -16.74 -16.63
N LEU A 554 -6.96 -15.46 -16.29
CA LEU A 554 -6.11 -14.50 -16.99
C LEU A 554 -4.92 -14.12 -16.13
N GLY A 555 -3.73 -14.19 -16.71
CA GLY A 555 -2.52 -13.71 -16.07
C GLY A 555 -2.54 -12.20 -15.86
N PHE A 556 -1.79 -11.72 -14.87
CA PHE A 556 -1.82 -10.30 -14.50
C PHE A 556 -1.30 -9.33 -15.58
N HIS A 557 -0.56 -9.79 -16.60
CA HIS A 557 -0.21 -8.98 -17.78
C HIS A 557 -1.26 -9.01 -18.90
N ILE A 558 -2.22 -9.92 -18.82
CA ILE A 558 -3.21 -10.09 -19.85
C ILE A 558 -4.34 -9.09 -19.63
N SER A 559 -4.62 -8.27 -20.65
CA SER A 559 -5.77 -7.36 -20.62
C SER A 559 -7.06 -8.17 -20.45
N GLN A 560 -7.96 -7.70 -19.59
CA GLN A 560 -9.24 -8.36 -19.33
C GLN A 560 -10.27 -8.04 -20.43
N GLU A 561 -9.90 -8.20 -21.70
CA GLU A 561 -10.75 -7.94 -22.86
C GLU A 561 -11.80 -9.05 -23.03
N VAL A 562 -12.78 -9.08 -22.12
CA VAL A 562 -13.81 -10.12 -22.04
C VAL A 562 -14.54 -10.29 -23.38
N ASN A 563 -14.81 -9.19 -24.09
CA ASN A 563 -15.44 -9.24 -25.41
C ASN A 563 -14.63 -10.05 -26.44
N VAL A 564 -13.30 -9.91 -26.45
CA VAL A 564 -12.42 -10.66 -27.37
C VAL A 564 -12.41 -12.14 -27.01
N TYR A 565 -12.23 -12.46 -25.73
CA TYR A 565 -12.18 -13.84 -25.25
C TYR A 565 -13.51 -14.57 -25.46
N LEU A 566 -14.64 -13.90 -25.23
CA LEU A 566 -15.94 -14.51 -25.47
C LEU A 566 -16.14 -14.90 -26.93
N ARG A 567 -15.75 -14.04 -27.89
CA ARG A 567 -15.85 -14.38 -29.32
C ARG A 567 -15.00 -15.61 -29.66
N GLN A 568 -13.80 -15.72 -29.09
CA GLN A 568 -12.96 -16.90 -29.25
C GLN A 568 -13.64 -18.15 -28.68
N ILE A 569 -14.15 -18.08 -27.45
CA ILE A 569 -14.83 -19.20 -26.79
C ILE A 569 -16.07 -19.64 -27.60
N VAL A 570 -16.83 -18.71 -28.16
CA VAL A 570 -17.99 -19.03 -29.02
C VAL A 570 -17.54 -19.84 -30.23
N HIS A 571 -16.47 -19.43 -30.91
CA HIS A 571 -15.93 -20.19 -32.03
C HIS A 571 -15.46 -21.59 -31.64
N ASP A 572 -14.81 -21.75 -30.50
CA ASP A 572 -14.32 -23.05 -30.02
C ASP A 572 -15.48 -23.98 -29.62
N LEU A 573 -16.53 -23.44 -28.98
CA LEU A 573 -17.74 -24.20 -28.67
C LEU A 573 -18.54 -24.59 -29.91
N MET A 574 -18.57 -23.74 -30.95
CA MET A 574 -19.20 -24.08 -32.23
C MET A 574 -18.41 -25.17 -32.98
N LYS A 575 -17.08 -25.10 -33.00
CA LYS A 575 -16.22 -26.13 -33.63
C LYS A 575 -16.39 -27.51 -32.98
N THR A 576 -16.57 -27.53 -31.66
CA THR A 576 -16.79 -28.78 -30.91
C THR A 576 -18.23 -29.28 -30.95
N GLY A 577 -19.15 -28.53 -31.59
CA GLY A 577 -20.57 -28.87 -31.67
C GLY A 577 -21.35 -28.67 -30.37
N ARG A 578 -20.73 -28.08 -29.33
CA ARG A 578 -21.36 -27.79 -28.04
C ARG A 578 -22.31 -26.60 -28.11
N LEU A 579 -22.10 -25.69 -29.07
CA LEU A 579 -22.95 -24.53 -29.29
C LEU A 579 -23.42 -24.48 -30.75
N PRO A 580 -24.72 -24.25 -31.02
CA PRO A 580 -25.22 -24.13 -32.38
C PRO A 580 -24.70 -22.85 -33.06
N LYS A 581 -24.59 -22.89 -34.39
CA LYS A 581 -24.24 -21.70 -35.20
C LYS A 581 -25.31 -20.62 -35.06
N GLN A 582 -24.88 -19.37 -35.07
CA GLN A 582 -25.71 -18.20 -34.85
C GLN A 582 -25.62 -17.24 -36.06
N PRO A 583 -26.15 -17.64 -37.23
CA PRO A 583 -26.00 -16.87 -38.46
C PRO A 583 -26.70 -15.51 -38.34
N GLN A 584 -25.99 -14.43 -38.68
CA GLN A 584 -26.54 -13.08 -38.70
C GLN A 584 -26.78 -12.63 -40.14
N ARG A 585 -28.05 -12.41 -40.50
CA ARG A 585 -28.47 -12.04 -41.88
C ARG A 585 -27.89 -10.69 -42.31
N TYR A 586 -27.84 -9.73 -41.41
CA TYR A 586 -27.33 -8.38 -41.68
C TYR A 586 -25.99 -8.21 -40.96
N SER A 587 -24.90 -8.33 -41.70
CA SER A 587 -23.55 -8.15 -41.16
C SER A 587 -22.61 -7.58 -42.21
N LEU A 588 -21.63 -6.79 -41.77
CA LEU A 588 -20.52 -6.34 -42.62
C LEU A 588 -19.60 -7.48 -43.04
N THR A 589 -19.64 -8.60 -42.31
CA THR A 589 -18.87 -9.82 -42.62
C THR A 589 -19.79 -10.84 -43.28
N PRO A 590 -19.61 -11.14 -44.59
CA PRO A 590 -20.40 -12.17 -45.26
C PRO A 590 -20.22 -13.53 -44.59
N GLY A 591 -21.33 -14.24 -44.36
CA GLY A 591 -21.28 -15.58 -43.75
C GLY A 591 -20.95 -15.60 -42.26
N ARG A 592 -21.16 -14.50 -41.53
CA ARG A 592 -20.95 -14.45 -40.08
C ARG A 592 -21.79 -15.49 -39.35
N GLU A 593 -21.11 -16.39 -38.63
CA GLU A 593 -21.71 -17.49 -37.87
C GLU A 593 -21.89 -17.20 -36.36
N VAL A 594 -21.39 -16.06 -35.89
CA VAL A 594 -21.51 -15.62 -34.49
C VAL A 594 -22.52 -14.49 -34.38
N GLY A 595 -23.47 -14.60 -33.46
CA GLY A 595 -24.49 -13.58 -33.25
C GLY A 595 -23.95 -12.28 -32.67
N ASP A 596 -24.88 -11.40 -32.33
CA ASP A 596 -24.63 -10.18 -31.57
C ASP A 596 -24.55 -10.46 -30.06
N PHE A 597 -23.90 -9.54 -29.33
CA PHE A 597 -23.68 -9.63 -27.88
C PHE A 597 -24.27 -8.40 -27.21
N GLN A 598 -24.94 -8.61 -26.09
CA GLN A 598 -25.36 -7.56 -25.18
C GLN A 598 -24.78 -7.85 -23.80
N PHE A 599 -23.93 -6.96 -23.32
CA PHE A 599 -23.40 -7.02 -21.96
C PHE A 599 -24.35 -6.29 -21.02
N VAL A 600 -24.86 -6.98 -20.00
CA VAL A 600 -25.74 -6.39 -18.99
C VAL A 600 -24.95 -6.22 -17.70
N LEU A 601 -24.62 -4.97 -17.38
CA LEU A 601 -23.92 -4.60 -16.15
C LEU A 601 -24.94 -4.20 -15.10
N ILE A 602 -25.09 -5.04 -14.08
CA ILE A 602 -26.00 -4.76 -12.97
C ILE A 602 -25.34 -3.73 -12.06
N GLN A 603 -25.97 -2.56 -11.99
CA GLN A 603 -25.66 -1.56 -10.98
C GLN A 603 -26.65 -1.75 -9.83
N GLU A 604 -26.11 -1.88 -8.64
CA GLU A 604 -26.94 -1.95 -7.45
C GLU A 604 -27.13 -0.52 -6.92
N GLU A 605 -28.38 -0.08 -6.87
CA GLU A 605 -28.77 1.21 -6.28
C GLU A 605 -29.51 0.96 -4.97
N LEU A 606 -29.36 1.87 -4.00
CA LEU A 606 -30.23 1.81 -2.82
C LEU A 606 -31.67 2.06 -3.24
N SER A 607 -32.54 1.09 -2.98
CA SER A 607 -33.97 1.33 -3.07
C SER A 607 -34.43 2.31 -1.98
N ASN A 608 -35.23 3.29 -2.38
CA ASN A 608 -35.89 4.22 -1.45
C ASN A 608 -36.95 3.54 -0.55
N VAL A 609 -37.32 2.29 -0.85
CA VAL A 609 -38.36 1.50 -0.15
C VAL A 609 -37.76 0.60 0.93
N SER A 610 -36.44 0.41 0.94
CA SER A 610 -35.72 -0.42 1.92
C SER A 610 -35.69 0.24 3.30
N GLU A 611 -36.08 -0.50 4.35
CA GLU A 611 -35.93 -0.07 5.74
C GLU A 611 -34.49 -0.28 6.22
N LEU A 612 -33.58 0.55 5.72
CA LEU A 612 -32.23 0.65 6.27
C LEU A 612 -32.21 1.53 7.53
N LYS A 613 -31.38 1.15 8.50
CA LYS A 613 -30.99 2.08 9.58
C LYS A 613 -30.36 3.32 8.94
N LYS A 614 -30.59 4.50 9.54
CA LYS A 614 -30.08 5.78 9.01
C LYS A 614 -28.57 5.76 8.73
N TRP A 615 -27.79 5.12 9.61
CA TRP A 615 -26.33 4.97 9.46
C TRP A 615 -25.94 4.11 8.25
N ASP A 616 -26.58 2.96 8.06
CA ASP A 616 -26.30 2.06 6.92
C ASP A 616 -26.62 2.74 5.59
N ARG A 617 -27.70 3.54 5.55
CA ARG A 617 -28.04 4.36 4.38
C ARG A 617 -26.96 5.39 4.06
N GLN A 618 -26.46 6.10 5.07
CA GLN A 618 -25.39 7.10 4.88
C GLN A 618 -24.09 6.45 4.38
N ILE A 619 -23.69 5.32 4.96
CA ILE A 619 -22.50 4.56 4.54
C ILE A 619 -22.63 4.16 3.06
N MET A 620 -23.78 3.59 2.68
CA MET A 620 -23.98 3.16 1.30
C MET A 620 -24.06 4.34 0.31
N GLN A 621 -24.65 5.47 0.70
CA GLN A 621 -24.63 6.70 -0.10
C GLN A 621 -23.19 7.23 -0.28
N ALA A 622 -22.39 7.25 0.79
CA ALA A 622 -20.99 7.66 0.72
C ALA A 622 -20.18 6.72 -0.19
N LYS A 623 -20.37 5.40 -0.06
CA LYS A 623 -19.72 4.39 -0.93
C LYS A 623 -20.04 4.62 -2.41
N LEU A 624 -21.31 4.88 -2.74
CA LEU A 624 -21.73 5.17 -4.12
C LEU A 624 -21.17 6.50 -4.64
N ALA A 625 -21.13 7.54 -3.81
CA ALA A 625 -20.54 8.83 -4.18
C ALA A 625 -19.04 8.70 -4.50
N ILE A 626 -18.30 7.95 -3.67
CA ILE A 626 -16.87 7.68 -3.92
C ILE A 626 -16.70 6.79 -5.17
N LYS A 627 -17.57 5.80 -5.37
CA LYS A 627 -17.52 4.94 -6.57
C LYS A 627 -17.73 5.75 -7.87
N ASN A 628 -18.57 6.77 -7.86
CA ASN A 628 -18.78 7.65 -9.02
C ASN A 628 -17.55 8.50 -9.39
N LEU A 629 -16.61 8.69 -8.46
CA LEU A 629 -15.32 9.33 -8.71
C LEU A 629 -14.28 8.36 -9.31
N THR A 630 -14.58 7.06 -9.35
CA THR A 630 -13.67 6.02 -9.88
C THR A 630 -14.05 5.59 -11.30
N THR A 631 -13.10 5.05 -12.07
CA THR A 631 -13.30 4.59 -13.47
C THR A 631 -14.50 3.65 -13.64
N SER A 632 -15.17 3.72 -14.80
CA SER A 632 -16.33 2.87 -15.11
C SER A 632 -15.92 1.39 -15.29
N PRO A 633 -16.78 0.44 -14.86
CA PRO A 633 -16.52 -1.00 -15.04
C PRO A 633 -16.31 -1.43 -16.51
N GLU A 634 -16.90 -0.71 -17.47
CA GLU A 634 -16.73 -0.98 -18.91
C GLU A 634 -15.27 -0.94 -19.37
N SER A 635 -14.53 0.07 -18.89
CA SER A 635 -13.12 0.23 -19.22
C SER A 635 -12.24 -0.89 -18.67
N TRP A 636 -12.68 -1.57 -17.61
CA TRP A 636 -11.91 -2.65 -16.99
C TRP A 636 -12.00 -3.96 -17.77
N PHE A 637 -13.17 -4.23 -18.37
CA PHE A 637 -13.43 -5.48 -19.09
C PHE A 637 -13.30 -5.35 -20.63
N GLY A 638 -12.77 -4.22 -21.11
CA GLY A 638 -12.62 -3.95 -22.55
C GLY A 638 -13.95 -3.90 -23.30
N LEU A 639 -15.00 -3.36 -22.67
CA LEU A 639 -16.37 -3.34 -23.21
C LEU A 639 -16.72 -2.04 -23.92
N GLU A 640 -15.74 -1.16 -24.16
CA GLU A 640 -15.92 0.20 -24.69
C GLU A 640 -16.58 0.24 -26.09
N TYR A 641 -16.34 -0.78 -26.91
CA TYR A 641 -16.91 -0.93 -28.25
C TYR A 641 -17.99 -2.00 -28.33
N SER A 642 -18.44 -2.51 -27.18
CA SER A 642 -19.50 -3.51 -27.07
C SER A 642 -20.85 -2.84 -26.81
N GLU A 643 -21.93 -3.54 -27.11
CA GLU A 643 -23.25 -3.10 -26.69
C GLU A 643 -23.43 -3.39 -25.19
N VAL A 644 -23.34 -2.34 -24.37
CA VAL A 644 -23.43 -2.44 -22.91
C VAL A 644 -24.71 -1.76 -22.42
N LYS A 645 -25.47 -2.45 -21.57
CA LYS A 645 -26.65 -1.91 -20.90
C LYS A 645 -26.44 -1.95 -19.40
N TYR A 646 -26.52 -0.78 -18.78
CA TYR A 646 -26.57 -0.67 -17.33
C TYR A 646 -28.00 -0.91 -16.85
N GLU A 647 -28.15 -1.80 -15.87
CA GLU A 647 -29.43 -2.03 -15.23
C GLU A 647 -29.35 -1.83 -13.73
N SER A 648 -30.11 -0.86 -13.22
CA SER A 648 -30.22 -0.58 -11.80
C SER A 648 -31.14 -1.60 -11.14
N VAL A 649 -30.61 -2.54 -10.38
CA VAL A 649 -31.41 -3.48 -9.58
C VAL A 649 -31.52 -2.92 -8.17
N PRO A 650 -32.75 -2.80 -7.61
CA PRO A 650 -32.90 -2.29 -6.26
C PRO A 650 -32.22 -3.23 -5.27
N LEU A 651 -31.29 -2.71 -4.46
CA LEU A 651 -30.87 -3.42 -3.25
C LEU A 651 -32.04 -3.34 -2.25
N ILE A 652 -32.86 -4.40 -2.21
CA ILE A 652 -33.97 -4.53 -1.26
C ILE A 652 -33.39 -5.05 0.04
N ILE A 653 -33.25 -4.16 1.03
CA ILE A 653 -32.66 -4.51 2.32
C ILE A 653 -33.74 -4.45 3.39
N GLY A 654 -34.01 -5.60 4.03
CA GLY A 654 -34.98 -5.71 5.12
C GLY A 654 -36.46 -5.72 4.66
N PRO A 655 -37.41 -5.62 5.62
CA PRO A 655 -38.84 -5.56 5.30
C PRO A 655 -39.15 -4.32 4.47
N GLN A 656 -39.95 -4.49 3.42
CA GLN A 656 -40.36 -3.38 2.57
C GLN A 656 -41.28 -2.44 3.35
N ARG A 657 -41.01 -1.14 3.28
CA ARG A 657 -41.91 -0.13 3.83
C ARG A 657 -43.26 -0.24 3.12
N LYS A 658 -44.29 -0.74 3.83
CA LYS A 658 -45.65 -0.84 3.30
C LYS A 658 -46.15 0.57 2.97
N THR A 659 -46.40 0.83 1.69
CA THR A 659 -47.02 2.06 1.23
C THR A 659 -48.52 1.81 1.10
N HIS A 660 -49.34 2.77 1.56
CA HIS A 660 -50.78 2.70 1.42
C HIS A 660 -51.23 3.87 0.53
N LEU A 661 -51.75 3.54 -0.64
CA LEU A 661 -52.33 4.49 -1.57
C LEU A 661 -53.83 4.21 -1.63
N VAL A 662 -54.65 5.23 -1.34
CA VAL A 662 -56.10 5.12 -1.39
C VAL A 662 -56.55 5.73 -2.71
N GLU A 663 -57.34 4.98 -3.49
CA GLU A 663 -57.94 5.47 -4.72
C GLU A 663 -58.84 6.68 -4.41
N ARG A 664 -58.50 7.85 -4.98
CA ARG A 664 -59.34 9.03 -4.89
C ARG A 664 -60.56 8.80 -5.79
N LYS A 665 -61.68 8.37 -5.21
CA LYS A 665 -62.96 8.36 -5.93
C LYS A 665 -63.29 9.78 -6.38
N ASN A 666 -63.45 9.99 -7.68
CA ASN A 666 -63.91 11.27 -8.22
C ASN A 666 -65.27 11.60 -7.61
N ARG A 667 -65.42 12.80 -7.04
CA ARG A 667 -66.75 13.33 -6.67
C ARG A 667 -67.47 13.59 -7.99
N SER A 668 -68.47 12.75 -8.29
CA SER A 668 -69.43 12.95 -9.38
C SER A 668 -70.19 14.24 -9.20
#